data_AF-I7AGC7-F1
#
_entry.id   AF-I7AGC7-F1
#
_cell.length_a   1.000
_cell.length_b   1.000
_cell.length_c   1.000
_cell.angle_alpha   90.00
_cell.angle_beta   90.00
_cell.angle_gamma   90.00
#
_symmetry.space_group_name_H-M   'P 1'
#
loop_
_entity.id
_entity.type
_entity.pdbx_description
1 polymer ?
#
loop_
_entity_poly.entity_id
_entity_poly.type
_entity_poly.pdbx_seq_one_letter_code
_entity_poly.pdbx_strand_id
1 'polypeptide(L)'
;MENDDLCELNDLNEDAILNILEKRYASGRIYTKSGLVFLALNPYESINPYDRKSLQPFSDSTGSTHVHDVAEASYQDLLVHGNQTIVISGESGSGKTENTKLVIKYLVERTASNTSIERKITAANAILEAFGNARTILNDNSSRFGKRIKLIFDGKITGARFETYLLEKSRVTHHETGERNFHIFYQFCASKDFRIKNDFIDTSSHLGNKESIVQLSENYVATCSAMKSVGITRIKEIEDCLLGILYLGSIQFSDDGILKVIRNECFTEFCKLHHIQEEVFEESLVKFSIQVKGETIEVFNTLKQAVTIRNSMARLLYSNIFNYITASINNCLSGSGELSISVLDIFGFEIFESNGLDQLCINWTNEKIQNDFIRKVFREKQEMYKEEGIEWKDVEFFDNNQCIIDFEKPCGLMDLISEESFNAWGNTKNLNMKIKSYLNGNIKTKFDDKIIVSHYAGDVEYDLRLFLDKNREKGSLKIFKNDLIVDEQSKEDLVKYFKDSMNKLLHSINETQAKYIKCIRPNAYKKPKAFDRSLVSKQLAECGILETIRVSKQCFPQEIRKDKFENRYRILGSTLFEMVDVKKGKTRYFMSNETLKILEIRRFLFHDECFRNIRSALRSYLSRRSVDKKQGITFVSKSVDGSVPPIEHDSMELLVEGDGDTEELQDSKEGAEEQRSYKEIIRDLELKIEQYKRFCEAPCRNCKSLELKYRFQSEALKKKNMVELELEKYKAKVEDLERLLSEREEDDDSQMSVSFTNSYNVFSCLVQLYLEFVPTFSNEEVPKPEALSLAHSALYAVNKLGKDVVESSVCIMNEISLKLHMFERNIHKVSFILSNLIEYESILRGHGINNVSEIKNLISILFKHLCELQRSSLLEVLPHAVLEHQQLSKFKCKEGYFKKIFKPPHISKLIRLLEYFYHQMSYYYIPDIYIMESVNYLLKTINVSVFNEILVKKNFLSFNRGVQINYNVNEIDKFCRSINYLEGMFNLSHTTSIIRLINLVESRATADLILDECSILNCVQINEIVSKLDAEASYFFGNDNRNEKFISDPTVTLPSYTGVSSHSFICPRYLPSESLLSILKSIR
;
A
#
# COMPACT_ATOMS: atom_id res chain seq x y z
N MET A 1 -7.93 -47.27 -15.88
CA MET A 1 -8.79 -46.11 -15.55
C MET A 1 -7.95 -44.89 -15.78
N GLU A 2 -8.37 -43.96 -16.63
CA GLU A 2 -7.62 -42.70 -16.82
C GLU A 2 -7.93 -41.82 -15.61
N ASN A 3 -7.01 -41.72 -14.65
CA ASN A 3 -7.20 -40.93 -13.45
C ASN A 3 -7.44 -39.46 -13.82
N ASP A 4 -8.55 -38.90 -13.35
CA ASP A 4 -8.89 -37.49 -13.49
C ASP A 4 -8.18 -36.62 -12.44
N ASP A 5 -7.74 -37.23 -11.34
CA ASP A 5 -6.93 -36.61 -10.29
C ASP A 5 -5.59 -37.33 -10.10
N LEU A 6 -4.50 -36.59 -10.28
CA LEU A 6 -3.14 -37.09 -10.08
C LEU A 6 -2.83 -37.41 -8.61
N CYS A 7 -3.60 -36.89 -7.66
CA CYS A 7 -3.49 -37.25 -6.25
C CYS A 7 -3.95 -38.70 -5.95
N GLU A 8 -4.67 -39.36 -6.85
CA GLU A 8 -5.10 -40.76 -6.69
C GLU A 8 -4.04 -41.78 -7.13
N LEU A 9 -2.92 -41.32 -7.68
CA LEU A 9 -1.85 -42.21 -8.14
C LEU A 9 -1.09 -42.83 -6.96
N ASN A 10 -0.92 -44.16 -6.94
CA ASN A 10 -0.10 -44.82 -5.93
C ASN A 10 1.40 -44.50 -6.13
N ASP A 11 1.92 -44.74 -7.33
CA ASP A 11 3.31 -44.47 -7.69
C ASP A 11 3.45 -43.10 -8.36
N LEU A 12 3.94 -42.13 -7.60
CA LEU A 12 4.11 -40.75 -8.06
C LEU A 12 5.55 -40.50 -8.53
N ASN A 13 5.76 -40.58 -9.83
CA ASN A 13 6.99 -40.15 -10.50
C ASN A 13 6.67 -39.32 -11.76
N GLU A 14 7.67 -38.61 -12.27
CA GLU A 14 7.51 -37.68 -13.39
C GLU A 14 7.04 -38.38 -14.67
N ASP A 15 7.62 -39.54 -15.01
CA ASP A 15 7.23 -40.32 -16.18
C ASP A 15 5.77 -40.80 -16.14
N ALA A 16 5.28 -41.19 -14.96
CA ALA A 16 3.89 -41.58 -14.76
C ALA A 16 2.93 -40.41 -15.03
N ILE A 17 3.26 -39.20 -14.52
CA ILE A 17 2.48 -37.99 -14.78
C ILE A 17 2.48 -37.66 -16.27
N LEU A 18 3.65 -37.68 -16.92
CA LEU A 18 3.78 -37.41 -18.35
C LEU A 18 2.95 -38.40 -19.20
N ASN A 19 3.02 -39.69 -18.89
CA ASN A 19 2.25 -40.73 -19.59
C ASN A 19 0.74 -40.51 -19.48
N ILE A 20 0.25 -40.05 -18.32
CA ILE A 20 -1.16 -39.77 -18.10
C ILE A 20 -1.58 -38.52 -18.88
N LEU A 21 -0.82 -37.43 -18.75
CA LEU A 21 -1.11 -36.18 -19.46
C LEU A 21 -1.09 -36.36 -20.98
N GLU A 22 -0.13 -37.13 -21.51
CA GLU A 22 -0.04 -37.43 -22.94
C GLU A 22 -1.25 -38.22 -23.44
N LYS A 23 -1.66 -39.28 -22.73
CA LYS A 23 -2.85 -40.07 -23.09
C LYS A 23 -4.13 -39.24 -23.00
N ARG A 24 -4.29 -38.46 -21.93
CA ARG A 24 -5.44 -37.54 -21.76
C ARG A 24 -5.48 -36.52 -22.89
N TYR A 25 -4.37 -35.87 -23.20
CA TYR A 25 -4.27 -34.90 -24.28
C TYR A 25 -4.61 -35.52 -25.64
N ALA A 26 -4.10 -36.72 -25.94
CA ALA A 26 -4.43 -37.46 -27.17
C ALA A 26 -5.93 -37.78 -27.28
N SER A 27 -6.61 -37.99 -26.15
CA SER A 27 -8.05 -38.22 -26.07
C SER A 27 -8.90 -36.92 -26.10
N GLY A 28 -8.27 -35.75 -26.19
CA GLY A 28 -8.93 -34.44 -26.13
C GLY A 28 -9.27 -33.95 -24.71
N ARG A 29 -8.81 -34.64 -23.67
CA ARG A 29 -9.00 -34.26 -22.26
C ARG A 29 -7.84 -33.36 -21.82
N ILE A 30 -8.07 -32.06 -21.85
CA ILE A 30 -7.01 -31.06 -21.58
C ILE A 30 -6.88 -30.63 -20.11
N TYR A 31 -7.85 -30.98 -19.27
CA TYR A 31 -7.91 -30.58 -17.87
C TYR A 31 -7.65 -31.75 -16.94
N THR A 32 -6.85 -31.55 -15.89
CA THR A 32 -6.51 -32.61 -14.93
C THR A 32 -6.38 -32.04 -13.52
N LYS A 33 -6.97 -32.70 -12.52
CA LYS A 33 -6.82 -32.31 -11.11
C LYS A 33 -5.45 -32.77 -10.59
N SER A 34 -4.82 -31.95 -9.76
CA SER A 34 -3.52 -32.24 -9.15
C SER A 34 -3.44 -31.66 -7.74
N GLY A 35 -4.49 -31.89 -6.95
CA GLY A 35 -4.58 -31.38 -5.58
C GLY A 35 -4.75 -29.87 -5.50
N LEU A 36 -3.79 -29.18 -4.86
CA LEU A 36 -3.81 -27.73 -4.63
C LEU A 36 -3.66 -26.90 -5.92
N VAL A 37 -3.33 -27.55 -7.04
CA VAL A 37 -3.23 -26.95 -8.37
C VAL A 37 -4.14 -27.70 -9.35
N PHE A 38 -4.65 -26.96 -10.34
CA PHE A 38 -5.38 -27.49 -11.49
C PHE A 38 -4.57 -27.35 -12.78
N LEU A 39 -4.41 -28.41 -13.56
CA LEU A 39 -3.62 -28.40 -14.81
C LEU A 39 -4.54 -28.17 -16.02
N ALA A 40 -4.11 -27.30 -16.93
CA ALA A 40 -4.79 -27.01 -18.19
C ALA A 40 -3.81 -27.03 -19.36
N LEU A 41 -3.96 -27.96 -20.31
CA LEU A 41 -3.12 -28.05 -21.50
C LEU A 41 -3.76 -27.28 -22.67
N ASN A 42 -2.97 -26.50 -23.42
CA ASN A 42 -3.52 -25.77 -24.56
C ASN A 42 -3.96 -26.73 -25.69
N PRO A 43 -5.25 -26.75 -26.09
CA PRO A 43 -5.72 -27.64 -27.17
C PRO A 43 -5.20 -27.23 -28.56
N TYR A 44 -4.84 -25.95 -28.76
CA TYR A 44 -4.57 -25.33 -30.07
C TYR A 44 -5.73 -25.43 -31.08
N GLU A 45 -6.93 -25.79 -30.62
CA GLU A 45 -8.16 -25.83 -31.40
C GLU A 45 -9.30 -25.21 -30.60
N SER A 46 -10.32 -24.70 -31.31
CA SER A 46 -11.50 -24.15 -30.66
C SER A 46 -12.29 -25.26 -29.97
N ILE A 47 -12.30 -25.24 -28.64
CA ILE A 47 -13.21 -26.07 -27.85
C ILE A 47 -14.58 -25.43 -27.94
N ASN A 48 -15.61 -26.20 -28.29
CA ASN A 48 -16.98 -25.69 -28.36
C ASN A 48 -17.40 -25.17 -26.97
N PRO A 49 -17.56 -23.85 -26.78
CA PRO A 49 -17.82 -23.26 -25.46
C PRO A 49 -19.28 -23.41 -25.03
N TYR A 50 -20.10 -24.12 -25.82
CA TYR A 50 -21.53 -24.29 -25.66
C TYR A 50 -21.96 -25.76 -25.51
N ASP A 51 -21.07 -26.65 -25.06
CA ASP A 51 -21.53 -27.95 -24.59
C ASP A 51 -22.34 -27.74 -23.29
N ARG A 52 -23.62 -27.36 -23.43
CA ARG A 52 -24.53 -27.03 -22.33
C ARG A 52 -24.65 -28.15 -21.30
N LYS A 53 -24.22 -29.36 -21.63
CA LYS A 53 -24.12 -30.49 -20.72
C LYS A 53 -23.09 -30.28 -19.60
N SER A 54 -22.03 -29.47 -19.81
CA SER A 54 -20.99 -29.17 -18.80
C SER A 54 -21.25 -27.92 -17.95
N LEU A 55 -22.34 -27.19 -18.22
CA LEU A 55 -22.70 -25.93 -17.57
C LEU A 55 -23.86 -26.07 -16.58
N GLN A 56 -24.43 -27.27 -16.40
CA GLN A 56 -25.41 -27.50 -15.35
C GLN A 56 -24.69 -27.56 -13.99
N PRO A 57 -24.93 -26.60 -13.07
CA PRO A 57 -24.66 -26.87 -11.67
C PRO A 57 -25.58 -28.05 -11.31
N PHE A 58 -25.03 -29.10 -10.72
CA PHE A 58 -25.76 -30.31 -10.30
C PHE A 58 -26.07 -31.37 -11.37
N SER A 59 -25.13 -31.75 -12.26
CA SER A 59 -25.17 -33.12 -12.77
C SER A 59 -24.58 -34.07 -11.72
N ASP A 60 -25.44 -34.77 -10.99
CA ASP A 60 -25.05 -35.96 -10.25
C ASP A 60 -24.32 -36.93 -11.19
N SER A 61 -23.11 -37.35 -10.80
CA SER A 61 -22.32 -38.44 -11.39
C SER A 61 -21.74 -38.23 -12.82
N THR A 62 -20.41 -38.43 -12.94
CA THR A 62 -19.65 -38.74 -14.18
C THR A 62 -19.26 -37.64 -15.19
N GLY A 63 -19.25 -36.36 -14.82
CA GLY A 63 -18.76 -35.27 -15.70
C GLY A 63 -17.23 -35.21 -15.81
N SER A 64 -16.67 -35.05 -17.02
CA SER A 64 -15.24 -34.86 -17.27
C SER A 64 -14.70 -33.60 -16.58
N THR A 65 -13.58 -33.72 -15.87
CA THR A 65 -12.86 -32.62 -15.19
C THR A 65 -12.75 -31.35 -16.06
N HIS A 66 -13.10 -30.19 -15.50
CA HIS A 66 -13.09 -28.91 -16.24
C HIS A 66 -12.69 -27.72 -15.36
N VAL A 67 -12.23 -26.61 -15.97
CA VAL A 67 -11.89 -25.36 -15.23
C VAL A 67 -13.08 -24.77 -14.46
N HIS A 68 -14.29 -25.18 -14.80
CA HIS A 68 -15.53 -24.83 -14.09
C HIS A 68 -15.53 -25.35 -12.64
N ASP A 69 -14.86 -26.47 -12.38
CA ASP A 69 -14.72 -27.03 -11.03
C ASP A 69 -14.01 -26.04 -10.09
N VAL A 70 -12.98 -25.36 -10.59
CA VAL A 70 -12.22 -24.33 -9.83
C VAL A 70 -13.09 -23.09 -9.58
N ALA A 71 -13.92 -22.72 -10.55
CA ALA A 71 -14.83 -21.59 -10.44
C ALA A 71 -15.96 -21.88 -9.43
N GLU A 72 -16.58 -23.07 -9.49
CA GLU A 72 -17.60 -23.49 -8.52
C GLU A 72 -17.02 -23.57 -7.11
N ALA A 73 -15.83 -24.16 -6.94
CA ALA A 73 -15.19 -24.23 -5.63
C ALA A 73 -14.91 -22.83 -5.05
N SER A 74 -14.48 -21.87 -5.88
CA SER A 74 -14.33 -20.47 -5.47
C SER A 74 -15.65 -19.79 -5.11
N TYR A 75 -16.73 -20.11 -5.81
CA TYR A 75 -18.05 -19.58 -5.46
C TYR A 75 -18.56 -20.14 -4.12
N GLN A 76 -18.36 -21.44 -3.85
CA GLN A 76 -18.74 -22.06 -2.58
C GLN A 76 -17.94 -21.47 -1.41
N ASP A 77 -16.62 -21.31 -1.59
CA ASP A 77 -15.74 -20.77 -0.56
C ASP A 77 -16.02 -19.29 -0.26
N LEU A 78 -16.62 -18.54 -1.20
CA LEU A 78 -16.98 -17.13 -1.02
C LEU A 78 -17.85 -16.91 0.23
N LEU A 79 -18.79 -17.82 0.51
CA LEU A 79 -19.75 -17.73 1.63
C LEU A 79 -19.16 -18.19 2.98
N VAL A 80 -18.01 -18.86 2.96
CA VAL A 80 -17.37 -19.45 4.14
C VAL A 80 -16.11 -18.68 4.52
N HIS A 81 -15.29 -18.37 3.52
CA HIS A 81 -13.96 -17.80 3.65
C HIS A 81 -13.87 -16.33 3.24
N GLY A 82 -14.92 -15.76 2.63
CA GLY A 82 -14.93 -14.38 2.15
C GLY A 82 -14.27 -14.26 0.78
N ASN A 83 -13.61 -13.12 0.51
CA ASN A 83 -13.01 -12.82 -0.81
C ASN A 83 -12.04 -13.91 -1.31
N GLN A 84 -12.16 -14.26 -2.59
CA GLN A 84 -11.38 -15.33 -3.23
C GLN A 84 -10.55 -14.79 -4.40
N THR A 85 -9.44 -15.46 -4.70
CA THR A 85 -8.64 -15.21 -5.90
C THR A 85 -8.36 -16.51 -6.66
N ILE A 86 -8.51 -16.50 -7.97
CA ILE A 86 -8.10 -17.56 -8.88
C ILE A 86 -6.87 -17.04 -9.65
N VAL A 87 -5.73 -17.66 -9.43
CA VAL A 87 -4.45 -17.32 -10.06
C VAL A 87 -4.22 -18.24 -11.25
N ILE A 88 -4.17 -17.69 -12.46
CA ILE A 88 -3.91 -18.43 -13.69
C ILE A 88 -2.49 -18.08 -14.16
N SER A 89 -1.61 -19.08 -14.20
CA SER A 89 -0.19 -18.89 -14.53
C SER A 89 0.30 -19.95 -15.51
N GLY A 90 1.43 -19.68 -16.19
CA GLY A 90 2.01 -20.54 -17.21
C GLY A 90 2.78 -19.74 -18.27
N GLU A 91 3.58 -20.41 -19.09
CA GLU A 91 4.38 -19.78 -20.17
C GLU A 91 3.51 -19.01 -21.17
N SER A 92 4.12 -18.15 -21.99
CA SER A 92 3.40 -17.47 -23.08
C SER A 92 2.81 -18.48 -24.07
N GLY A 93 1.55 -18.28 -24.47
CA GLY A 93 0.84 -19.19 -25.37
C GLY A 93 0.29 -20.47 -24.73
N SER A 94 0.34 -20.62 -23.40
CA SER A 94 -0.22 -21.78 -22.68
C SER A 94 -1.75 -21.78 -22.50
N GLY A 95 -2.45 -20.69 -22.85
CA GLY A 95 -3.92 -20.60 -22.78
C GLY A 95 -4.49 -19.93 -21.52
N LYS A 96 -3.71 -19.09 -20.82
CA LYS A 96 -4.15 -18.37 -19.60
C LYS A 96 -5.43 -17.57 -19.81
N THR A 97 -5.41 -16.64 -20.77
CA THR A 97 -6.53 -15.74 -21.08
C THR A 97 -7.81 -16.48 -21.49
N GLU A 98 -7.69 -17.60 -22.19
CA GLU A 98 -8.86 -18.42 -22.55
C GLU A 98 -9.48 -19.11 -21.32
N ASN A 99 -8.66 -19.61 -20.39
CA ASN A 99 -9.15 -20.13 -19.12
C ASN A 99 -9.79 -19.03 -18.25
N THR A 100 -9.25 -17.80 -18.27
CA THR A 100 -9.88 -16.64 -17.61
C THR A 100 -11.30 -16.39 -18.13
N LYS A 101 -11.48 -16.42 -19.47
CA LYS A 101 -12.80 -16.24 -20.11
C LYS A 101 -13.78 -17.33 -19.67
N LEU A 102 -13.36 -18.59 -19.65
CA LEU A 102 -14.19 -19.73 -19.24
C LEU A 102 -14.61 -19.67 -17.76
N VAL A 103 -13.70 -19.27 -16.86
CA VAL A 103 -13.99 -19.09 -15.42
C VAL A 103 -15.04 -17.99 -15.23
N ILE A 104 -14.87 -16.83 -15.86
CA ILE A 104 -15.79 -15.70 -15.74
C ILE A 104 -17.17 -16.08 -16.29
N LYS A 105 -17.21 -16.71 -17.47
CA LYS A 105 -18.46 -17.15 -18.10
C LYS A 105 -19.25 -18.07 -17.18
N TYR A 106 -18.58 -19.06 -16.57
CA TYR A 106 -19.20 -19.95 -15.61
C TYR A 106 -19.80 -19.19 -14.42
N LEU A 107 -19.05 -18.27 -13.80
CA LEU A 107 -19.53 -17.51 -12.64
C LEU A 107 -20.75 -16.63 -12.97
N VAL A 108 -20.78 -16.04 -14.16
CA VAL A 108 -21.92 -15.25 -14.66
C VAL A 108 -23.16 -16.13 -14.82
N GLU A 109 -23.03 -17.27 -15.50
CA GLU A 109 -24.15 -18.20 -15.71
C GLU A 109 -24.64 -18.81 -14.39
N ARG A 110 -23.71 -19.20 -13.52
CA ARG A 110 -23.98 -19.81 -12.21
C ARG A 110 -24.80 -18.93 -11.27
N THR A 111 -24.69 -17.62 -11.40
CA THR A 111 -25.39 -16.63 -10.58
C THR A 111 -26.66 -16.08 -11.23
N ALA A 112 -27.03 -16.59 -12.42
CA ALA A 112 -28.08 -16.02 -13.26
C ALA A 112 -27.95 -14.49 -13.41
N SER A 113 -26.70 -14.02 -13.51
CA SER A 113 -26.39 -12.59 -13.58
C SER A 113 -26.88 -11.97 -14.88
N ASN A 114 -27.11 -10.65 -14.87
CA ASN A 114 -27.67 -9.96 -16.03
C ASN A 114 -26.75 -10.10 -17.25
N THR A 115 -27.28 -10.55 -18.39
CA THR A 115 -26.54 -10.63 -19.68
C THR A 115 -25.84 -9.33 -20.07
N SER A 116 -26.30 -8.18 -19.55
CA SER A 116 -25.63 -6.89 -19.75
C SER A 116 -24.22 -6.84 -19.14
N ILE A 117 -23.98 -7.44 -17.96
CA ILE A 117 -22.66 -7.40 -17.31
C ILE A 117 -21.65 -8.26 -18.06
N GLU A 118 -22.09 -9.43 -18.53
CA GLU A 118 -21.29 -10.34 -19.34
C GLU A 118 -20.83 -9.67 -20.63
N ARG A 119 -21.76 -9.00 -21.33
CA ARG A 119 -21.47 -8.24 -22.56
C ARG A 119 -20.47 -7.13 -22.29
N LYS A 120 -20.61 -6.39 -21.20
CA LYS A 120 -19.66 -5.33 -20.81
C LYS A 120 -18.29 -5.87 -20.46
N ILE A 121 -18.19 -6.99 -19.71
CA ILE A 121 -16.91 -7.64 -19.38
C ILE A 121 -16.23 -8.17 -20.66
N THR A 122 -17.01 -8.72 -21.58
CA THR A 122 -16.52 -9.21 -22.89
C THR A 122 -16.00 -8.04 -23.73
N ALA A 123 -16.77 -6.94 -23.82
CA ALA A 123 -16.34 -5.72 -24.50
C ALA A 123 -15.07 -5.12 -23.88
N ALA A 124 -14.99 -5.05 -22.54
CA ALA A 124 -13.81 -4.59 -21.82
C ALA A 124 -12.57 -5.43 -22.15
N ASN A 125 -12.67 -6.76 -22.16
CA ASN A 125 -11.57 -7.63 -22.57
C ASN A 125 -11.15 -7.38 -24.01
N ALA A 126 -12.08 -7.26 -24.96
CA ALA A 126 -11.75 -7.00 -26.37
C ALA A 126 -10.98 -5.68 -26.55
N ILE A 127 -11.39 -4.62 -25.83
CA ILE A 127 -10.68 -3.34 -25.84
C ILE A 127 -9.27 -3.48 -25.26
N LEU A 128 -9.14 -4.11 -24.09
CA LEU A 128 -7.85 -4.30 -23.45
C LEU A 128 -6.92 -5.23 -24.26
N GLU A 129 -7.45 -6.20 -25.00
CA GLU A 129 -6.66 -7.01 -25.93
C GLU A 129 -6.17 -6.16 -27.11
N ALA A 130 -7.00 -5.28 -27.69
CA ALA A 130 -6.56 -4.40 -28.77
C ALA A 130 -5.41 -3.45 -28.33
N PHE A 131 -5.47 -2.91 -27.11
CA PHE A 131 -4.50 -1.94 -26.58
C PHE A 131 -3.36 -2.55 -25.76
N GLY A 132 -3.49 -3.78 -25.29
CA GLY A 132 -2.54 -4.40 -24.36
C GLY A 132 -1.90 -5.68 -24.90
N ASN A 133 -2.37 -6.21 -26.03
CA ASN A 133 -1.81 -7.40 -26.64
C ASN A 133 -1.04 -7.08 -27.92
N ALA A 134 -0.06 -7.93 -28.19
CA ALA A 134 0.76 -7.87 -29.39
C ALA A 134 1.14 -9.26 -29.87
N ARG A 135 1.57 -9.32 -31.14
CA ARG A 135 2.11 -10.55 -31.73
C ARG A 135 3.59 -10.69 -31.33
N THR A 136 3.91 -11.83 -30.73
CA THR A 136 5.27 -12.30 -30.44
C THR A 136 5.60 -13.51 -31.30
N ILE A 137 6.86 -13.96 -31.28
CA ILE A 137 7.28 -15.20 -31.95
C ILE A 137 6.46 -16.40 -31.45
N LEU A 138 6.17 -16.42 -30.14
CA LEU A 138 5.51 -17.55 -29.47
C LEU A 138 3.98 -17.48 -29.48
N ASN A 139 3.37 -16.30 -29.60
CA ASN A 139 1.93 -16.12 -29.49
C ASN A 139 1.44 -14.92 -30.32
N ASP A 140 0.44 -15.14 -31.17
CA ASP A 140 -0.08 -14.11 -32.07
C ASP A 140 -0.97 -13.07 -31.36
N ASN A 141 -1.47 -13.38 -30.16
CA ASN A 141 -2.26 -12.49 -29.30
C ASN A 141 -1.71 -12.54 -27.85
N SER A 142 -0.44 -12.14 -27.66
CA SER A 142 0.23 -12.18 -26.36
C SER A 142 -0.13 -10.96 -25.51
N SER A 143 -0.72 -11.18 -24.34
CA SER A 143 -0.90 -10.14 -23.32
C SER A 143 0.45 -9.58 -22.87
N ARG A 144 0.63 -8.26 -22.98
CA ARG A 144 1.84 -7.53 -22.57
C ARG A 144 1.59 -6.63 -21.35
N PHE A 145 0.61 -7.01 -20.54
CA PHE A 145 0.24 -6.42 -19.25
C PHE A 145 -0.40 -7.52 -18.39
N GLY A 146 -0.30 -7.39 -17.06
CA GLY A 146 -1.06 -8.22 -16.13
C GLY A 146 -2.44 -7.63 -15.89
N LYS A 147 -3.46 -8.49 -15.73
CA LYS A 147 -4.83 -8.06 -15.39
C LYS A 147 -5.42 -8.87 -14.26
N ARG A 148 -6.03 -8.18 -13.31
CA ARG A 148 -6.90 -8.77 -12.30
C ARG A 148 -8.32 -8.32 -12.57
N ILE A 149 -9.23 -9.28 -12.76
CA ILE A 149 -10.66 -9.03 -12.95
C ILE A 149 -11.37 -9.39 -11.66
N LYS A 150 -11.75 -8.40 -10.87
CA LYS A 150 -12.47 -8.54 -9.60
C LYS A 150 -13.97 -8.50 -9.86
N LEU A 151 -14.66 -9.62 -9.76
CA LEU A 151 -16.11 -9.72 -9.83
C LEU A 151 -16.70 -9.44 -8.45
N ILE A 152 -17.66 -8.52 -8.36
CA ILE A 152 -18.28 -8.06 -7.10
C ILE A 152 -19.63 -8.77 -6.93
N PHE A 153 -19.89 -9.33 -5.75
CA PHE A 153 -21.04 -10.16 -5.43
C PHE A 153 -21.91 -9.56 -4.32
N ASP A 154 -23.22 -9.62 -4.54
CA ASP A 154 -24.29 -9.46 -3.55
C ASP A 154 -25.38 -10.52 -3.83
N GLY A 155 -25.06 -11.79 -3.53
CA GLY A 155 -25.81 -12.97 -3.96
C GLY A 155 -25.72 -13.30 -5.45
N LYS A 156 -25.59 -12.29 -6.31
CA LYS A 156 -25.29 -12.35 -7.75
C LYS A 156 -24.17 -11.37 -8.11
N ILE A 157 -23.65 -11.41 -9.33
CA ILE A 157 -22.65 -10.44 -9.76
C ILE A 157 -23.33 -9.10 -10.01
N THR A 158 -22.90 -8.08 -9.25
CA THR A 158 -23.43 -6.71 -9.33
C THR A 158 -22.52 -5.78 -10.13
N GLY A 159 -21.22 -6.09 -10.20
CA GLY A 159 -20.22 -5.28 -10.89
C GLY A 159 -18.92 -6.04 -11.12
N ALA A 160 -17.99 -5.38 -11.81
CA ALA A 160 -16.63 -5.87 -12.02
C ALA A 160 -15.63 -4.71 -11.98
N ARG A 161 -14.38 -5.01 -11.61
CA ARG A 161 -13.26 -4.06 -11.65
C ARG A 161 -12.07 -4.71 -12.33
N PHE A 162 -11.52 -4.02 -13.32
CA PHE A 162 -10.30 -4.35 -14.03
C PHE A 162 -9.13 -3.59 -13.40
N GLU A 163 -8.17 -4.31 -12.86
CA GLU A 163 -6.93 -3.75 -12.36
C GLU A 163 -5.80 -4.23 -13.25
N THR A 164 -5.20 -3.29 -13.97
CA THR A 164 -4.11 -3.55 -14.91
C THR A 164 -2.78 -3.24 -14.25
N TYR A 165 -1.80 -4.09 -14.49
CA TYR A 165 -0.46 -3.97 -13.93
C TYR A 165 0.56 -4.09 -15.05
N LEU A 166 1.62 -3.29 -14.99
CA LEU A 166 2.85 -3.54 -15.73
C LEU A 166 2.66 -3.64 -17.27
N LEU A 167 2.05 -2.61 -17.87
CA LEU A 167 2.02 -2.48 -19.32
C LEU A 167 3.45 -2.35 -19.86
N GLU A 168 3.83 -3.18 -20.84
CA GLU A 168 5.11 -3.12 -21.53
C GLU A 168 5.19 -1.88 -22.45
N LYS A 169 5.40 -0.71 -21.85
CA LYS A 169 5.44 0.58 -22.57
C LYS A 169 6.52 0.60 -23.65
N SER A 170 7.62 -0.13 -23.50
CA SER A 170 8.70 -0.19 -24.49
C SER A 170 8.23 -0.66 -25.86
N ARG A 171 7.22 -1.53 -25.92
CA ARG A 171 6.66 -2.08 -27.16
C ARG A 171 6.18 -1.01 -28.14
N VAL A 172 5.74 0.13 -27.61
CA VAL A 172 5.29 1.28 -28.41
C VAL A 172 6.38 1.76 -29.36
N THR A 173 7.65 1.71 -28.95
CA THR A 173 8.78 2.28 -29.70
C THR A 173 9.86 1.28 -30.07
N HIS A 174 9.77 0.04 -29.59
CA HIS A 174 10.73 -1.01 -29.88
C HIS A 174 10.09 -2.39 -29.79
N HIS A 175 10.41 -3.29 -30.71
CA HIS A 175 10.05 -4.71 -30.66
C HIS A 175 11.07 -5.52 -31.46
N GLU A 176 11.21 -6.80 -31.11
CA GLU A 176 12.18 -7.69 -31.75
C GLU A 176 11.79 -8.06 -33.19
N THR A 177 12.78 -8.53 -33.96
CA THR A 177 12.55 -8.93 -35.35
C THR A 177 11.54 -10.09 -35.42
N GLY A 178 10.47 -9.92 -36.20
CA GLY A 178 9.39 -10.90 -36.31
C GLY A 178 8.24 -10.71 -35.32
N GLU A 179 8.40 -9.83 -34.34
CA GLU A 179 7.30 -9.37 -33.47
C GLU A 179 6.56 -8.17 -34.08
N ARG A 180 5.52 -7.72 -33.38
CA ARG A 180 4.76 -6.52 -33.73
C ARG A 180 4.58 -5.59 -32.54
N ASN A 181 4.21 -4.36 -32.86
CA ASN A 181 3.65 -3.41 -31.91
C ASN A 181 2.23 -3.86 -31.45
N PHE A 182 1.58 -3.08 -30.57
CA PHE A 182 0.21 -3.38 -30.11
C PHE A 182 -0.80 -3.45 -31.27
N HIS A 183 -1.79 -4.33 -31.14
CA HIS A 183 -2.76 -4.61 -32.20
C HIS A 183 -3.51 -3.37 -32.68
N ILE A 184 -3.82 -2.45 -31.77
CA ILE A 184 -4.57 -1.22 -32.08
C ILE A 184 -3.92 -0.39 -33.18
N PHE A 185 -2.59 -0.30 -33.26
CA PHE A 185 -1.92 0.49 -34.30
C PHE A 185 -2.23 -0.05 -35.69
N TYR A 186 -2.15 -1.37 -35.88
CA TYR A 186 -2.44 -2.02 -37.16
C TYR A 186 -3.93 -1.98 -37.51
N GLN A 187 -4.81 -2.15 -36.52
CA GLN A 187 -6.26 -2.03 -36.68
C GLN A 187 -6.66 -0.61 -37.11
N PHE A 188 -6.14 0.40 -36.41
CA PHE A 188 -6.37 1.81 -36.70
C PHE A 188 -5.86 2.19 -38.09
N CYS A 189 -4.60 1.85 -38.42
CA CYS A 189 -4.00 2.15 -39.71
C CYS A 189 -4.77 1.50 -40.87
N ALA A 190 -5.19 0.23 -40.73
CA ALA A 190 -6.00 -0.45 -41.73
C ALA A 190 -7.36 0.23 -41.96
N SER A 191 -8.03 0.62 -40.88
CA SER A 191 -9.34 1.30 -40.92
C SER A 191 -9.29 2.68 -41.58
N LYS A 192 -8.16 3.39 -41.44
CA LYS A 192 -7.95 4.71 -42.05
C LYS A 192 -7.25 4.67 -43.42
N ASP A 193 -6.95 3.48 -43.95
CA ASP A 193 -6.06 3.27 -45.11
C ASP A 193 -4.74 4.06 -45.00
N PHE A 194 -4.20 4.13 -43.79
CA PHE A 194 -2.99 4.88 -43.46
C PHE A 194 -1.78 3.94 -43.43
N ARG A 195 -0.75 4.27 -44.22
CA ARG A 195 0.47 3.45 -44.35
C ARG A 195 1.69 4.25 -43.94
N ILE A 196 2.45 3.73 -43.00
CA ILE A 196 3.64 4.38 -42.47
C ILE A 196 4.72 3.36 -42.18
N LYS A 197 5.98 3.75 -42.40
CA LYS A 197 7.15 3.00 -42.00
C LYS A 197 8.11 3.96 -41.31
N ASN A 198 8.38 3.72 -40.04
CA ASN A 198 9.17 4.59 -39.21
C ASN A 198 9.90 3.80 -38.11
N ASP A 199 10.52 4.49 -37.16
CA ASP A 199 11.33 3.86 -36.10
C ASP A 199 10.51 2.96 -35.16
N PHE A 200 9.20 3.16 -35.06
CA PHE A 200 8.33 2.46 -34.11
C PHE A 200 7.55 1.31 -34.74
N ILE A 201 7.21 1.44 -36.03
CA ILE A 201 6.32 0.51 -36.71
C ILE A 201 6.52 0.55 -38.23
N ASP A 202 6.33 -0.61 -38.86
CA ASP A 202 6.13 -0.73 -40.30
C ASP A 202 4.73 -1.30 -40.57
N THR A 203 3.80 -0.44 -40.99
CA THR A 203 2.47 -0.88 -41.42
C THR A 203 2.42 -1.19 -42.92
N SER A 204 3.40 -0.69 -43.70
CA SER A 204 3.45 -0.86 -45.15
C SER A 204 3.67 -2.30 -45.59
N SER A 205 4.53 -3.05 -44.88
CA SER A 205 4.83 -4.46 -45.15
C SER A 205 3.72 -5.42 -44.70
N HIS A 206 2.87 -5.01 -43.75
CA HIS A 206 1.81 -5.84 -43.17
C HIS A 206 0.41 -5.58 -43.75
N LEU A 207 0.21 -4.43 -44.40
CA LEU A 207 -1.00 -4.09 -45.16
C LEU A 207 -0.89 -4.53 -46.65
N GLY A 208 0.01 -5.47 -46.97
CA GLY A 208 0.25 -5.92 -48.35
C GLY A 208 -0.81 -6.86 -48.94
N ASN A 209 -1.59 -7.57 -48.10
CA ASN A 209 -2.68 -8.45 -48.54
C ASN A 209 -4.05 -7.80 -48.27
N LYS A 210 -4.90 -7.68 -49.30
CA LYS A 210 -6.25 -7.08 -49.21
C LYS A 210 -7.12 -7.75 -48.15
N GLU A 211 -7.07 -9.08 -48.02
CA GLU A 211 -7.86 -9.81 -47.02
C GLU A 211 -7.45 -9.44 -45.58
N SER A 212 -6.14 -9.29 -45.33
CA SER A 212 -5.62 -8.92 -44.01
C SER A 212 -5.99 -7.48 -43.63
N ILE A 213 -6.04 -6.56 -44.59
CA ILE A 213 -6.49 -5.17 -44.36
C ILE A 213 -7.96 -5.15 -43.96
N VAL A 214 -8.81 -5.88 -44.69
CA VAL A 214 -10.25 -5.97 -44.39
C VAL A 214 -10.47 -6.49 -42.97
N GLN A 215 -9.80 -7.59 -42.60
CA GLN A 215 -9.91 -8.15 -41.26
C GLN A 215 -9.47 -7.17 -40.16
N LEU A 216 -8.34 -6.48 -40.35
CA LEU A 216 -7.85 -5.51 -39.36
C LEU A 216 -8.78 -4.30 -39.23
N SER A 217 -9.37 -3.85 -40.35
CA SER A 217 -10.36 -2.79 -40.37
C SER A 217 -11.65 -3.20 -39.65
N GLU A 218 -12.15 -4.42 -39.89
CA GLU A 218 -13.31 -4.97 -39.17
C GLU A 218 -13.05 -5.09 -37.67
N ASN A 219 -11.85 -5.56 -37.30
CA ASN A 219 -11.43 -5.62 -35.89
C ASN A 219 -11.42 -4.23 -35.24
N TYR A 220 -10.99 -3.18 -35.96
CA TYR A 220 -11.05 -1.81 -35.45
C TYR A 220 -12.49 -1.35 -35.21
N VAL A 221 -13.40 -1.62 -36.15
CA VAL A 221 -14.82 -1.27 -36.02
C VAL A 221 -15.45 -1.99 -34.82
N ALA A 222 -15.10 -3.26 -34.60
CA ALA A 222 -15.51 -4.01 -33.42
C ALA A 222 -14.96 -3.38 -32.12
N THR A 223 -13.68 -3.01 -32.09
CA THR A 223 -13.05 -2.31 -30.95
C THR A 223 -13.75 -0.98 -30.64
N CYS A 224 -14.04 -0.15 -31.64
CA CYS A 224 -14.78 1.10 -31.46
C CYS A 224 -16.21 0.86 -30.96
N SER A 225 -16.88 -0.19 -31.44
CA SER A 225 -18.23 -0.55 -30.98
C SER A 225 -18.20 -1.01 -29.51
N ALA A 226 -17.21 -1.81 -29.13
CA ALA A 226 -16.97 -2.21 -27.75
C ALA A 226 -16.71 -0.99 -26.86
N MET A 227 -15.85 -0.06 -27.28
CA MET A 227 -15.57 1.20 -26.56
C MET A 227 -16.84 1.99 -26.27
N LYS A 228 -17.70 2.19 -27.28
CA LYS A 228 -18.99 2.87 -27.10
C LYS A 228 -19.88 2.15 -26.09
N SER A 229 -19.90 0.81 -26.12
CA SER A 229 -20.74 0.01 -25.21
C SER A 229 -20.33 0.10 -23.74
N VAL A 230 -19.06 0.43 -23.46
CA VAL A 230 -18.52 0.63 -22.09
C VAL A 230 -18.37 2.11 -21.73
N GLY A 231 -19.02 3.02 -22.47
CA GLY A 231 -19.07 4.44 -22.14
C GLY A 231 -17.82 5.25 -22.52
N ILE A 232 -16.94 4.72 -23.37
CA ILE A 232 -15.81 5.50 -23.92
C ILE A 232 -16.32 6.35 -25.08
N THR A 233 -16.41 7.66 -24.85
CA THR A 233 -16.95 8.63 -25.81
C THR A 233 -15.88 9.39 -26.59
N ARG A 234 -14.69 9.58 -26.00
CA ARG A 234 -13.57 10.37 -26.56
C ARG A 234 -12.71 9.59 -27.58
N ILE A 235 -13.36 8.82 -28.47
CA ILE A 235 -12.66 7.97 -29.44
C ILE A 235 -11.80 8.79 -30.39
N LYS A 236 -12.28 9.97 -30.82
CA LYS A 236 -11.53 10.84 -31.74
C LYS A 236 -10.18 11.28 -31.15
N GLU A 237 -10.17 11.63 -29.87
CA GLU A 237 -8.95 12.05 -29.19
C GLU A 237 -7.98 10.89 -28.95
N ILE A 238 -8.51 9.66 -28.74
CA ILE A 238 -7.70 8.43 -28.74
C ILE A 238 -7.06 8.23 -30.12
N GLU A 239 -7.83 8.37 -31.21
CA GLU A 239 -7.32 8.30 -32.58
C GLU A 239 -6.23 9.34 -32.84
N ASP A 240 -6.43 10.58 -32.37
CA ASP A 240 -5.47 11.67 -32.53
C ASP A 240 -4.17 11.38 -31.76
N CYS A 241 -4.25 10.84 -30.53
CA CYS A 241 -3.05 10.42 -29.81
C CYS A 241 -2.34 9.23 -30.45
N LEU A 242 -3.07 8.24 -31.00
CA LEU A 242 -2.47 7.12 -31.74
C LEU A 242 -1.75 7.62 -33.00
N LEU A 243 -2.37 8.53 -33.75
CA LEU A 243 -1.76 9.15 -34.93
C LEU A 243 -0.53 9.99 -34.55
N GLY A 244 -0.62 10.75 -33.46
CA GLY A 244 0.51 11.51 -32.92
C GLY A 244 1.71 10.62 -32.57
N ILE A 245 1.49 9.44 -31.98
CA ILE A 245 2.54 8.46 -31.72
C ILE A 245 3.21 7.97 -33.02
N LEU A 246 2.42 7.72 -34.07
CA LEU A 246 2.95 7.33 -35.39
C LEU A 246 3.79 8.44 -36.03
N TYR A 247 3.34 9.70 -35.92
CA TYR A 247 4.14 10.83 -36.39
C TYR A 247 5.44 11.01 -35.61
N LEU A 248 5.41 10.88 -34.27
CA LEU A 248 6.61 10.90 -33.43
C LEU A 248 7.66 9.90 -33.92
N GLY A 249 7.27 8.68 -34.30
CA GLY A 249 8.20 7.67 -34.80
C GLY A 249 8.91 8.07 -36.09
N SER A 250 8.37 9.04 -36.83
CA SER A 250 8.86 9.51 -38.13
C SER A 250 9.68 10.79 -38.04
N ILE A 251 9.80 11.38 -36.84
CA ILE A 251 10.63 12.57 -36.61
C ILE A 251 12.10 12.16 -36.57
N GLN A 252 12.92 12.79 -37.40
CA GLN A 252 14.37 12.57 -37.47
C GLN A 252 15.13 13.82 -37.01
N PHE A 253 16.41 13.65 -36.70
CA PHE A 253 17.27 14.71 -36.19
C PHE A 253 18.53 14.83 -37.07
N SER A 254 19.06 16.05 -37.15
CA SER A 254 20.35 16.36 -37.80
C SER A 254 21.32 16.94 -36.78
N ASP A 255 22.59 16.53 -36.85
CA ASP A 255 23.67 16.98 -35.96
C ASP A 255 24.79 17.66 -36.77
N ASP A 256 24.45 18.75 -37.46
CA ASP A 256 25.38 19.58 -38.23
C ASP A 256 26.03 20.66 -37.35
N GLY A 257 26.43 20.29 -36.12
CA GLY A 257 27.07 21.16 -35.12
C GLY A 257 26.13 21.72 -34.04
N ILE A 258 24.84 21.90 -34.34
CA ILE A 258 23.78 22.16 -33.36
C ILE A 258 22.67 21.16 -33.65
N LEU A 259 22.22 20.43 -32.63
CA LEU A 259 21.14 19.47 -32.78
C LEU A 259 19.85 20.17 -33.20
N LYS A 260 19.27 19.72 -34.32
CA LYS A 260 18.00 20.21 -34.86
C LYS A 260 17.06 19.07 -35.25
N VAL A 261 15.78 19.36 -35.30
CA VAL A 261 14.77 18.44 -35.84
C VAL A 261 14.69 18.62 -37.36
N ILE A 262 14.64 17.52 -38.10
CA ILE A 262 14.31 17.55 -39.53
C ILE A 262 12.80 17.77 -39.65
N ARG A 263 12.39 19.00 -39.98
CA ARG A 263 10.97 19.39 -40.15
C ARG A 263 10.38 18.77 -41.42
N ASN A 264 9.95 17.51 -41.31
CA ASN A 264 9.20 16.81 -42.34
C ASN A 264 7.68 16.99 -42.17
N GLU A 265 6.90 16.44 -43.10
CA GLU A 265 5.44 16.51 -43.05
C GLU A 265 4.88 15.95 -41.74
N CYS A 266 5.44 14.84 -41.21
CA CYS A 266 5.00 14.25 -39.95
C CYS A 266 5.22 15.18 -38.75
N PHE A 267 6.32 15.94 -38.71
CA PHE A 267 6.57 16.94 -37.68
C PHE A 267 5.49 18.05 -37.69
N THR A 268 5.23 18.62 -38.86
CA THR A 268 4.23 19.68 -39.01
C THR A 268 2.81 19.17 -38.72
N GLU A 269 2.45 17.96 -39.19
CA GLU A 269 1.15 17.37 -38.91
C GLU A 269 0.98 17.00 -37.43
N PHE A 270 2.03 16.56 -36.74
CA PHE A 270 2.01 16.36 -35.29
C PHE A 270 1.69 17.65 -34.53
N CYS A 271 2.37 18.76 -34.88
CA CYS A 271 2.14 20.07 -34.27
C CYS A 271 0.71 20.56 -34.51
N LYS A 272 0.20 20.42 -35.74
CA LYS A 272 -1.19 20.78 -36.07
C LYS A 272 -2.20 19.94 -35.29
N LEU A 273 -2.00 18.63 -35.24
CA LEU A 273 -2.92 17.67 -34.60
C LEU A 273 -3.09 17.96 -33.11
N HIS A 274 -2.01 18.33 -32.42
CA HIS A 274 -2.03 18.61 -30.98
C HIS A 274 -2.11 20.10 -30.63
N HIS A 275 -2.26 20.98 -31.63
CA HIS A 275 -2.28 22.43 -31.47
C HIS A 275 -1.06 23.00 -30.72
N ILE A 276 0.12 22.46 -31.04
CA ILE A 276 1.41 22.86 -30.45
C ILE A 276 2.17 23.72 -31.47
N GLN A 277 2.79 24.80 -30.99
CA GLN A 277 3.68 25.60 -31.84
C GLN A 277 4.92 24.80 -32.23
N GLU A 278 5.31 24.83 -33.50
CA GLU A 278 6.44 24.07 -34.04
C GLU A 278 7.74 24.36 -33.28
N GLU A 279 7.99 25.63 -32.95
CA GLU A 279 9.19 26.07 -32.23
C GLU A 279 9.25 25.46 -30.83
N VAL A 280 8.12 25.50 -30.09
CA VAL A 280 8.02 24.96 -28.74
C VAL A 280 8.23 23.44 -28.74
N PHE A 281 7.69 22.76 -29.74
CA PHE A 281 7.87 21.32 -29.87
C PHE A 281 9.31 20.94 -30.21
N GLU A 282 9.94 21.65 -31.16
CA GLU A 282 11.35 21.45 -31.50
C GLU A 282 12.25 21.65 -30.27
N GLU A 283 12.07 22.76 -29.55
CA GLU A 283 12.84 23.06 -28.33
C GLU A 283 12.68 21.97 -27.27
N SER A 284 11.48 21.42 -27.10
CA SER A 284 11.23 20.35 -26.13
C SER A 284 11.97 19.05 -26.43
N LEU A 285 12.37 18.81 -27.69
CA LEU A 285 13.12 17.63 -28.10
C LEU A 285 14.63 17.86 -28.07
N VAL A 286 15.09 19.05 -28.49
CA VAL A 286 16.52 19.32 -28.70
C VAL A 286 17.19 20.08 -27.56
N LYS A 287 16.43 20.64 -26.62
CA LYS A 287 16.98 21.36 -25.46
C LYS A 287 16.49 20.77 -24.13
N PHE A 288 17.25 21.03 -23.08
CA PHE A 288 16.80 20.86 -21.71
C PHE A 288 17.34 22.00 -20.83
N SER A 289 16.62 22.31 -19.76
CA SER A 289 16.99 23.37 -18.83
C SER A 289 17.62 22.79 -17.57
N ILE A 290 18.76 23.32 -17.15
CA ILE A 290 19.47 22.98 -15.91
C ILE A 290 19.37 24.18 -14.98
N GLN A 291 18.96 23.97 -13.73
CA GLN A 291 19.10 24.99 -12.69
C GLN A 291 20.47 24.92 -12.03
N VAL A 292 21.25 25.98 -12.15
CA VAL A 292 22.56 26.13 -11.53
C VAL A 292 22.55 27.42 -10.72
N LYS A 293 22.71 27.32 -9.39
CA LYS A 293 22.76 28.48 -8.46
C LYS A 293 21.56 29.45 -8.58
N GLY A 294 20.37 28.93 -8.91
CA GLY A 294 19.14 29.73 -9.08
C GLY A 294 18.92 30.29 -10.49
N GLU A 295 19.88 30.14 -11.40
CA GLU A 295 19.75 30.50 -12.81
C GLU A 295 19.37 29.27 -13.66
N THR A 296 18.53 29.46 -14.68
CA THR A 296 18.12 28.39 -15.59
C THR A 296 18.94 28.49 -16.87
N ILE A 297 19.83 27.51 -17.09
CA ILE A 297 20.70 27.41 -18.27
C ILE A 297 20.06 26.44 -19.26
N GLU A 298 19.87 26.86 -20.51
CA GLU A 298 19.46 25.96 -21.60
C GLU A 298 20.67 25.28 -22.23
N VAL A 299 20.60 23.96 -22.37
CA VAL A 299 21.65 23.13 -22.97
C VAL A 299 21.03 22.27 -24.06
N PHE A 300 21.75 22.09 -25.18
CA PHE A 300 21.33 21.18 -26.24
C PHE A 300 21.50 19.72 -25.80
N ASN A 301 20.49 18.91 -26.11
CA ASN A 301 20.56 17.47 -26.01
C ASN A 301 21.52 16.90 -27.05
N THR A 302 22.12 15.76 -26.75
CA THR A 302 22.78 14.91 -27.76
C THR A 302 21.73 14.22 -28.63
N LEU A 303 22.13 13.75 -29.82
CA LEU A 303 21.26 12.96 -30.72
C LEU A 303 20.56 11.79 -29.98
N LYS A 304 21.33 11.04 -29.17
CA LYS A 304 20.81 9.90 -28.40
C LYS A 304 19.77 10.34 -27.37
N GLN A 305 20.02 11.45 -26.67
CA GLN A 305 19.07 12.02 -25.70
C GLN A 305 17.78 12.48 -26.38
N ALA A 306 17.86 13.18 -27.51
CA ALA A 306 16.67 13.65 -28.23
C ALA A 306 15.80 12.50 -28.77
N VAL A 307 16.41 11.44 -29.32
CA VAL A 307 15.70 10.20 -29.70
C VAL A 307 15.03 9.58 -28.47
N THR A 308 15.72 9.57 -27.32
CA THR A 308 15.18 9.03 -26.07
C THR A 308 13.96 9.85 -25.61
N ILE A 309 14.04 11.18 -25.62
CA ILE A 309 12.92 12.07 -25.24
C ILE A 309 11.71 11.85 -26.17
N ARG A 310 11.91 11.83 -27.49
CA ARG A 310 10.88 11.53 -28.50
C ARG A 310 10.19 10.19 -28.21
N ASN A 311 10.98 9.15 -27.94
CA ASN A 311 10.47 7.82 -27.65
C ASN A 311 9.71 7.79 -26.31
N SER A 312 10.21 8.49 -25.28
CA SER A 312 9.54 8.61 -23.99
C SER A 312 8.20 9.34 -24.10
N MET A 313 8.10 10.40 -24.92
CA MET A 313 6.82 11.06 -25.21
C MET A 313 5.80 10.10 -25.81
N ALA A 314 6.18 9.30 -26.80
CA ALA A 314 5.30 8.30 -27.42
C ALA A 314 4.79 7.26 -26.40
N ARG A 315 5.67 6.77 -25.52
CA ARG A 315 5.31 5.82 -24.46
C ARG A 315 4.37 6.43 -23.43
N LEU A 316 4.59 7.67 -23.02
CA LEU A 316 3.74 8.39 -22.07
C LEU A 316 2.35 8.67 -22.66
N LEU A 317 2.26 9.07 -23.93
CA LEU A 317 0.98 9.22 -24.62
C LEU A 317 0.19 7.91 -24.61
N TYR A 318 0.84 6.81 -24.98
CA TYR A 318 0.19 5.50 -25.00
C TYR A 318 -0.27 5.05 -23.61
N SER A 319 0.57 5.26 -22.59
CA SER A 319 0.24 4.96 -21.20
C SER A 319 -0.99 5.74 -20.71
N ASN A 320 -1.11 7.02 -21.09
CA ASN A 320 -2.27 7.85 -20.75
C ASN A 320 -3.55 7.33 -21.40
N ILE A 321 -3.49 6.96 -22.70
CA ILE A 321 -4.62 6.33 -23.40
C ILE A 321 -5.06 5.05 -22.68
N PHE A 322 -4.12 4.18 -22.34
CA PHE A 322 -4.40 2.90 -21.69
C PHE A 322 -5.03 3.09 -20.29
N ASN A 323 -4.52 4.04 -19.51
CA ASN A 323 -5.05 4.40 -18.19
C ASN A 323 -6.47 4.97 -18.30
N TYR A 324 -6.72 5.87 -19.24
CA TYR A 324 -8.06 6.43 -19.50
C TYR A 324 -9.06 5.34 -19.90
N ILE A 325 -8.68 4.43 -20.79
CA ILE A 325 -9.51 3.28 -21.19
C ILE A 325 -9.86 2.43 -19.98
N THR A 326 -8.87 2.09 -19.15
CA THR A 326 -9.07 1.26 -17.95
C THR A 326 -9.98 1.95 -16.93
N ALA A 327 -9.80 3.25 -16.71
CA ALA A 327 -10.67 4.05 -15.84
C ALA A 327 -12.11 4.10 -16.35
N SER A 328 -12.30 4.32 -17.66
CA SER A 328 -13.62 4.36 -18.29
C SER A 328 -14.36 3.02 -18.19
N ILE A 329 -13.65 1.91 -18.44
CA ILE A 329 -14.17 0.55 -18.25
C ILE A 329 -14.65 0.34 -16.81
N ASN A 330 -13.83 0.72 -15.82
CA ASN A 330 -14.16 0.56 -14.41
C ASN A 330 -15.36 1.40 -13.97
N ASN A 331 -15.47 2.64 -14.47
CA ASN A 331 -16.63 3.49 -14.19
C ASN A 331 -17.93 2.88 -14.76
N CYS A 332 -17.87 2.18 -15.88
CA CYS A 332 -19.04 1.54 -16.50
C CYS A 332 -19.47 0.22 -15.81
N LEU A 333 -18.51 -0.47 -15.18
CA LEU A 333 -18.69 -1.77 -14.54
C LEU A 333 -18.87 -1.70 -13.01
N SER A 334 -18.93 -0.50 -12.43
CA SER A 334 -19.11 -0.30 -10.99
C SER A 334 -20.30 -1.09 -10.45
N GLY A 335 -20.14 -1.73 -9.29
CA GLY A 335 -21.22 -2.43 -8.60
C GLY A 335 -21.06 -2.35 -7.09
N SER A 336 -22.13 -2.69 -6.37
CA SER A 336 -22.19 -2.72 -4.91
C SER A 336 -22.04 -4.14 -4.38
N GLY A 337 -21.23 -4.33 -3.35
CA GLY A 337 -21.07 -5.62 -2.68
C GLY A 337 -19.76 -5.68 -1.89
N GLU A 338 -19.76 -6.47 -0.81
CA GLU A 338 -18.58 -6.67 0.04
C GLU A 338 -17.75 -7.90 -0.37
N LEU A 339 -18.40 -8.87 -1.02
CA LEU A 339 -17.79 -10.13 -1.44
C LEU A 339 -17.30 -10.04 -2.89
N SER A 340 -16.18 -10.70 -3.17
CA SER A 340 -15.57 -10.70 -4.50
C SER A 340 -14.79 -11.96 -4.83
N ILE A 341 -14.82 -12.33 -6.11
CA ILE A 341 -13.93 -13.34 -6.70
C ILE A 341 -13.07 -12.62 -7.73
N SER A 342 -11.75 -12.65 -7.50
CA SER A 342 -10.77 -12.07 -8.42
C SER A 342 -10.19 -13.15 -9.32
N VAL A 343 -10.08 -12.89 -10.61
CA VAL A 343 -9.35 -13.77 -11.55
C VAL A 343 -8.11 -13.01 -12.03
N LEU A 344 -6.94 -13.57 -11.73
CA LEU A 344 -5.64 -12.98 -12.07
C LEU A 344 -5.05 -13.69 -13.29
N ASP A 345 -4.84 -12.92 -14.37
CA ASP A 345 -4.16 -13.31 -15.60
C ASP A 345 -2.89 -12.48 -15.72
N ILE A 346 -1.74 -13.09 -15.41
CA ILE A 346 -0.42 -12.46 -15.50
C ILE A 346 0.25 -12.83 -16.83
N PHE A 347 1.16 -11.98 -17.30
CA PHE A 347 2.05 -12.35 -18.41
C PHE A 347 2.91 -13.56 -18.04
N GLY A 348 3.28 -14.36 -19.05
CA GLY A 348 4.12 -15.55 -18.83
C GLY A 348 5.59 -15.19 -18.59
N PHE A 349 6.37 -16.16 -18.13
CA PHE A 349 7.83 -16.07 -18.11
C PHE A 349 8.39 -16.01 -19.54
N GLU A 350 9.44 -15.22 -19.78
CA GLU A 350 9.96 -14.95 -21.13
C GLU A 350 11.48 -15.13 -21.21
N ILE A 351 11.93 -15.84 -22.24
CA ILE A 351 13.35 -16.04 -22.55
C ILE A 351 13.53 -15.78 -24.04
N PHE A 352 14.23 -14.70 -24.39
CA PHE A 352 14.56 -14.32 -25.76
C PHE A 352 16.08 -14.41 -26.02
N GLU A 353 16.49 -14.23 -27.29
CA GLU A 353 17.90 -14.15 -27.66
C GLU A 353 18.60 -12.90 -27.07
N SER A 354 17.85 -11.81 -26.91
CA SER A 354 18.27 -10.56 -26.26
C SER A 354 17.25 -10.18 -25.20
N ASN A 355 17.66 -10.08 -23.93
CA ASN A 355 16.76 -9.73 -22.81
C ASN A 355 17.22 -8.43 -22.15
N GLY A 356 16.31 -7.45 -22.06
CA GLY A 356 16.53 -6.15 -21.43
C GLY A 356 15.89 -6.01 -20.05
N LEU A 357 15.77 -4.77 -19.57
CA LEU A 357 15.17 -4.47 -18.27
C LEU A 357 13.68 -4.88 -18.19
N ASP A 358 12.93 -4.77 -19.30
CA ASP A 358 11.51 -5.16 -19.32
C ASP A 358 11.34 -6.67 -19.08
N GLN A 359 12.14 -7.51 -19.75
CA GLN A 359 12.14 -8.97 -19.52
C GLN A 359 12.58 -9.31 -18.10
N LEU A 360 13.60 -8.61 -17.56
CA LEU A 360 14.03 -8.81 -16.18
C LEU A 360 12.89 -8.53 -15.20
N CYS A 361 12.18 -7.43 -15.39
CA CYS A 361 11.02 -7.04 -14.62
C CYS A 361 9.89 -8.10 -14.71
N ILE A 362 9.55 -8.55 -15.92
CA ILE A 362 8.57 -9.62 -16.16
C ILE A 362 8.95 -10.93 -15.44
N ASN A 363 10.21 -11.37 -15.60
CA ASN A 363 10.69 -12.61 -15.01
C ASN A 363 10.79 -12.51 -13.49
N TRP A 364 11.16 -11.35 -12.96
CA TRP A 364 11.14 -11.06 -11.52
C TRP A 364 9.71 -11.12 -10.95
N THR A 365 8.69 -10.60 -11.65
CA THR A 365 7.29 -10.77 -11.22
C THR A 365 6.89 -12.25 -11.14
N ASN A 366 7.22 -13.03 -12.18
CA ASN A 366 6.94 -14.46 -12.20
C ASN A 366 7.67 -15.19 -11.05
N GLU A 367 8.94 -14.85 -10.81
CA GLU A 367 9.74 -15.37 -9.70
C GLU A 367 9.04 -15.10 -8.35
N LYS A 368 8.52 -13.88 -8.15
CA LYS A 368 7.89 -13.45 -6.90
C LYS A 368 6.54 -14.12 -6.67
N ILE A 369 5.73 -14.28 -7.72
CA ILE A 369 4.45 -15.01 -7.66
C ILE A 369 4.70 -16.50 -7.37
N GLN A 370 5.73 -17.09 -7.99
CA GLN A 370 6.13 -18.46 -7.70
C GLN A 370 6.66 -18.60 -6.26
N ASN A 371 7.41 -17.63 -5.76
CA ASN A 371 7.86 -17.62 -4.36
C ASN A 371 6.69 -17.55 -3.37
N ASP A 372 5.70 -16.69 -3.65
CA ASP A 372 4.48 -16.61 -2.83
C ASP A 372 3.68 -17.92 -2.84
N PHE A 373 3.57 -18.56 -4.01
CA PHE A 373 2.98 -19.90 -4.15
C PHE A 373 3.74 -20.92 -3.29
N ILE A 374 5.07 -20.99 -3.40
CA ILE A 374 5.90 -21.92 -2.62
C ILE A 374 5.71 -21.68 -1.12
N ARG A 375 5.77 -20.42 -0.69
CA ARG A 375 5.58 -20.02 0.71
C ARG A 375 4.22 -20.49 1.24
N LYS A 376 3.12 -20.19 0.55
CA LYS A 376 1.76 -20.52 1.01
C LYS A 376 1.46 -22.01 0.95
N VAL A 377 1.77 -22.64 -0.18
CA VAL A 377 1.36 -24.02 -0.47
C VAL A 377 2.23 -25.03 0.25
N PHE A 378 3.52 -24.73 0.45
CA PHE A 378 4.46 -25.68 1.06
C PHE A 378 4.84 -25.27 2.48
N ARG A 379 5.46 -24.09 2.65
CA ARG A 379 6.06 -23.69 3.93
C ARG A 379 5.00 -23.46 5.01
N GLU A 380 4.04 -22.58 4.76
CA GLU A 380 2.99 -22.21 5.71
C GLU A 380 2.04 -23.39 6.00
N LYS A 381 1.73 -24.22 5.00
CA LYS A 381 0.93 -25.44 5.21
C LYS A 381 1.65 -26.45 6.10
N GLN A 382 2.91 -26.78 5.80
CA GLN A 382 3.69 -27.70 6.62
C GLN A 382 3.82 -27.22 8.07
N GLU A 383 4.07 -25.92 8.29
CA GLU A 383 4.12 -25.31 9.63
C GLU A 383 2.77 -25.40 10.33
N MET A 384 1.67 -25.03 9.65
CA MET A 384 0.33 -25.05 10.23
C MET A 384 -0.11 -26.46 10.65
N TYR A 385 0.13 -27.50 9.83
CA TYR A 385 -0.26 -28.87 10.20
C TYR A 385 0.51 -29.37 11.43
N LYS A 386 1.81 -29.05 11.52
CA LYS A 386 2.63 -29.35 12.70
C LYS A 386 2.11 -28.63 13.95
N GLU A 387 1.79 -27.33 13.84
CA GLU A 387 1.23 -26.55 14.95
C GLU A 387 -0.12 -27.08 15.43
N GLU A 388 -0.99 -27.49 14.51
CA GLU A 388 -2.32 -28.03 14.76
C GLU A 388 -2.30 -29.47 15.30
N GLY A 389 -1.13 -30.13 15.34
CA GLY A 389 -0.96 -31.49 15.82
C GLY A 389 -1.48 -32.55 14.83
N ILE A 390 -1.53 -32.21 13.54
CA ILE A 390 -1.88 -33.15 12.48
C ILE A 390 -0.59 -33.84 12.02
N GLU A 391 -0.64 -35.17 11.91
CA GLU A 391 0.48 -35.96 11.38
C GLU A 391 0.88 -35.47 9.98
N TRP A 392 2.17 -35.17 9.80
CA TRP A 392 2.70 -34.60 8.57
C TRP A 392 4.09 -35.20 8.27
N LYS A 393 4.33 -35.59 7.01
CA LYS A 393 5.64 -35.98 6.51
C LYS A 393 6.22 -34.85 5.68
N ASP A 394 7.40 -34.38 6.07
CA ASP A 394 8.08 -33.28 5.39
C ASP A 394 8.32 -33.61 3.92
N VAL A 395 7.93 -32.68 3.04
CA VAL A 395 8.14 -32.78 1.60
C VAL A 395 9.24 -31.80 1.24
N GLU A 396 10.31 -32.30 0.61
CA GLU A 396 11.31 -31.42 0.01
C GLU A 396 10.73 -30.75 -1.24
N PHE A 397 10.96 -29.44 -1.36
CA PHE A 397 10.50 -28.64 -2.49
C PHE A 397 11.56 -27.64 -2.92
N PHE A 398 11.47 -27.19 -4.16
CA PHE A 398 12.34 -26.15 -4.70
C PHE A 398 12.05 -24.80 -4.03
N ASP A 399 13.08 -24.12 -3.52
CA ASP A 399 12.96 -22.82 -2.88
C ASP A 399 13.71 -21.75 -3.67
N ASN A 400 12.96 -20.82 -4.25
CA ASN A 400 13.51 -19.70 -5.01
C ASN A 400 13.72 -18.41 -4.19
N ASN A 401 13.58 -18.47 -2.86
CA ASN A 401 13.70 -17.31 -1.98
C ASN A 401 15.07 -16.60 -2.10
N GLN A 402 16.15 -17.34 -2.36
CA GLN A 402 17.47 -16.75 -2.55
C GLN A 402 17.53 -15.84 -3.79
N CYS A 403 16.83 -16.21 -4.87
CA CYS A 403 16.72 -15.38 -6.07
C CYS A 403 15.99 -14.06 -5.74
N ILE A 404 14.87 -14.13 -5.02
CA ILE A 404 14.13 -12.93 -4.55
C ILE A 404 14.99 -12.04 -3.66
N ILE A 405 15.77 -12.64 -2.75
CA ILE A 405 16.71 -11.91 -1.89
C ILE A 405 17.75 -11.16 -2.74
N ASP A 406 18.32 -11.80 -3.76
CA ASP A 406 19.30 -11.15 -4.64
C ASP A 406 18.71 -10.01 -5.47
N PHE A 407 17.42 -10.06 -5.79
CA PHE A 407 16.69 -8.95 -6.41
C PHE A 407 16.41 -7.79 -5.43
N GLU A 408 15.89 -8.09 -4.24
CA GLU A 408 15.19 -7.11 -3.40
C GLU A 408 15.89 -6.66 -2.12
N LYS A 409 16.93 -7.39 -1.67
CA LYS A 409 17.69 -7.00 -0.47
C LYS A 409 18.28 -5.59 -0.62
N PRO A 410 18.64 -4.92 0.48
CA PRO A 410 19.45 -3.71 0.39
C PRO A 410 20.73 -3.97 -0.42
N CYS A 411 21.00 -3.15 -1.43
CA CYS A 411 22.08 -3.40 -2.41
C CYS A 411 21.86 -4.67 -3.28
N GLY A 412 20.60 -5.08 -3.45
CA GLY A 412 20.16 -6.09 -4.41
C GLY A 412 20.17 -5.55 -5.83
N LEU A 413 19.91 -6.42 -6.83
CA LEU A 413 20.02 -6.03 -8.25
C LEU A 413 19.19 -4.78 -8.58
N MET A 414 17.97 -4.68 -8.04
CA MET A 414 17.07 -3.56 -8.30
C MET A 414 17.60 -2.24 -7.72
N ASP A 415 18.10 -2.26 -6.47
CA ASP A 415 18.73 -1.09 -5.84
C ASP A 415 19.98 -0.63 -6.62
N LEU A 416 20.80 -1.58 -7.09
CA LEU A 416 22.01 -1.28 -7.86
C LEU A 416 21.69 -0.66 -9.22
N ILE A 417 20.66 -1.16 -9.91
CA ILE A 417 20.18 -0.58 -11.17
C ILE A 417 19.70 0.85 -10.93
N SER A 418 18.84 1.07 -9.93
CA SER A 418 18.34 2.40 -9.58
C SER A 418 19.48 3.36 -9.23
N GLU A 419 20.41 2.95 -8.36
CA GLU A 419 21.55 3.76 -7.94
C GLU A 419 22.41 4.19 -9.15
N GLU A 420 22.83 3.25 -9.99
CA GLU A 420 23.65 3.56 -11.17
C GLU A 420 22.89 4.31 -12.27
N SER A 421 21.56 4.20 -12.28
CA SER A 421 20.72 4.97 -13.20
C SER A 421 20.71 6.45 -12.85
N PHE A 422 20.69 6.80 -11.56
CA PHE A 422 20.59 8.20 -11.12
C PHE A 422 21.90 8.79 -10.58
N ASN A 423 22.97 7.99 -10.53
CA ASN A 423 24.33 8.46 -10.30
C ASN A 423 24.81 9.30 -11.50
N ALA A 424 25.31 10.51 -11.24
CA ALA A 424 25.83 11.42 -12.27
C ALA A 424 26.96 10.81 -13.12
N TRP A 425 27.72 9.86 -12.57
CA TRP A 425 28.78 9.12 -13.27
C TRP A 425 28.46 7.64 -13.48
N GLY A 426 27.19 7.24 -13.27
CA GLY A 426 26.77 5.86 -13.38
C GLY A 426 26.88 5.35 -14.81
N ASN A 427 27.42 4.14 -14.97
CA ASN A 427 27.57 3.51 -16.29
C ASN A 427 27.53 1.98 -16.18
N THR A 428 27.39 1.30 -17.31
CA THR A 428 27.22 -0.16 -17.36
C THR A 428 28.39 -0.91 -16.72
N LYS A 429 29.62 -0.42 -16.85
CA LYS A 429 30.80 -1.03 -16.23
C LYS A 429 30.77 -0.91 -14.71
N ASN A 430 30.37 0.25 -14.19
CA ASN A 430 30.18 0.46 -12.75
C ASN A 430 29.08 -0.46 -12.21
N LEU A 431 27.94 -0.54 -12.90
CA LEU A 431 26.86 -1.46 -12.55
C LEU A 431 27.35 -2.92 -12.53
N ASN A 432 28.05 -3.36 -13.57
CA ASN A 432 28.62 -4.71 -13.67
C ASN A 432 29.60 -4.99 -12.51
N MET A 433 30.50 -4.06 -12.19
CA MET A 433 31.43 -4.16 -11.04
C MET A 433 30.70 -4.25 -9.70
N LYS A 434 29.60 -3.49 -9.53
CA LYS A 434 28.76 -3.54 -8.33
C LYS A 434 28.00 -4.85 -8.24
N ILE A 435 27.37 -5.33 -9.32
CA ILE A 435 26.70 -6.63 -9.36
C ILE A 435 27.67 -7.74 -8.96
N LYS A 436 28.85 -7.81 -9.60
CA LYS A 436 29.92 -8.76 -9.24
C LYS A 436 30.38 -8.63 -7.78
N SER A 437 30.19 -7.46 -7.18
CA SER A 437 30.62 -7.18 -5.83
C SER A 437 29.60 -7.55 -4.76
N TYR A 438 28.32 -7.31 -5.00
CA TYR A 438 27.24 -7.44 -4.02
C TYR A 438 26.40 -8.71 -4.22
N LEU A 439 26.45 -9.33 -5.40
CA LEU A 439 25.66 -10.49 -5.79
C LEU A 439 26.58 -11.65 -6.20
N ASN A 440 26.49 -12.76 -5.47
CA ASN A 440 27.25 -14.00 -5.71
C ASN A 440 26.36 -15.26 -5.72
N GLY A 441 25.04 -15.10 -5.65
CA GLY A 441 24.07 -16.19 -5.60
C GLY A 441 23.51 -16.53 -6.98
N ASN A 442 22.22 -16.28 -7.16
CA ASN A 442 21.49 -16.60 -8.39
C ASN A 442 21.82 -15.62 -9.53
N ILE A 443 22.42 -14.48 -9.23
CA ILE A 443 22.76 -13.44 -10.20
C ILE A 443 24.26 -13.35 -10.36
N LYS A 444 24.77 -13.60 -11.58
CA LYS A 444 26.20 -13.66 -11.88
C LYS A 444 26.53 -12.81 -13.09
N THR A 445 27.70 -12.17 -13.07
CA THR A 445 28.19 -11.39 -14.21
C THR A 445 28.92 -12.26 -15.24
N LYS A 446 28.83 -11.88 -16.51
CA LYS A 446 29.52 -12.49 -17.64
C LYS A 446 30.43 -11.46 -18.32
N PHE A 447 31.26 -11.92 -19.27
CA PHE A 447 32.00 -11.02 -20.17
C PHE A 447 31.02 -10.24 -21.08
N ASP A 448 31.43 -9.07 -21.57
CA ASP A 448 30.63 -8.17 -22.44
C ASP A 448 29.39 -7.52 -21.79
N ASP A 449 29.49 -7.08 -20.53
CA ASP A 449 28.44 -6.32 -19.83
C ASP A 449 27.07 -7.03 -19.76
N LYS A 450 27.11 -8.36 -19.60
CA LYS A 450 25.93 -9.20 -19.42
C LYS A 450 25.84 -9.80 -18.03
N ILE A 451 24.63 -10.15 -17.61
CA ILE A 451 24.37 -10.94 -16.40
C ILE A 451 23.57 -12.19 -16.73
N ILE A 452 23.78 -13.24 -15.96
CA ILE A 452 22.92 -14.43 -15.95
C ILE A 452 22.18 -14.43 -14.61
N VAL A 453 20.86 -14.58 -14.68
CA VAL A 453 20.03 -14.86 -13.51
C VAL A 453 19.51 -16.29 -13.61
N SER A 454 19.79 -17.08 -12.58
CA SER A 454 19.23 -18.41 -12.40
C SER A 454 17.84 -18.31 -11.78
N HIS A 455 16.83 -18.20 -12.64
CA HIS A 455 15.41 -18.17 -12.27
C HIS A 455 14.86 -19.57 -12.00
N TYR A 456 13.66 -19.66 -11.42
CA TYR A 456 12.98 -20.95 -11.27
C TYR A 456 12.70 -21.66 -12.60
N ALA A 457 12.50 -20.90 -13.69
CA ALA A 457 12.25 -21.40 -15.04
C ALA A 457 13.53 -21.59 -15.89
N GLY A 458 14.70 -21.47 -15.26
CA GLY A 458 16.00 -21.65 -15.90
C GLY A 458 16.84 -20.36 -16.00
N ASP A 459 18.05 -20.52 -16.53
CA ASP A 459 19.01 -19.43 -16.66
C ASP A 459 18.60 -18.47 -17.79
N VAL A 460 18.56 -17.17 -17.49
CA VAL A 460 18.29 -16.10 -18.46
C VAL A 460 19.46 -15.13 -18.51
N GLU A 461 19.94 -14.84 -19.71
CA GLU A 461 21.02 -13.89 -19.96
C GLU A 461 20.43 -12.51 -20.31
N TYR A 462 20.82 -11.48 -19.57
CA TYR A 462 20.38 -10.09 -19.77
C TYR A 462 21.55 -9.16 -20.14
N ASP A 463 21.27 -8.20 -21.01
CA ASP A 463 22.23 -7.18 -21.44
C ASP A 463 22.11 -5.91 -20.59
N LEU A 464 23.14 -5.62 -19.78
CA LEU A 464 23.13 -4.46 -18.89
C LEU A 464 23.18 -3.13 -19.65
N ARG A 465 23.64 -3.12 -20.91
CA ARG A 465 23.68 -1.92 -21.76
C ARG A 465 22.27 -1.37 -22.02
N LEU A 466 21.25 -2.22 -21.89
CA LEU A 466 19.84 -1.88 -22.07
C LEU A 466 19.14 -1.45 -20.77
N PHE A 467 19.85 -1.39 -19.63
CA PHE A 467 19.21 -1.17 -18.32
C PHE A 467 19.18 0.31 -17.92
N LEU A 468 20.35 0.95 -17.89
CA LEU A 468 20.47 2.28 -17.28
C LEU A 468 19.66 3.34 -18.04
N ASP A 469 19.80 3.39 -19.36
CA ASP A 469 19.08 4.37 -20.19
C ASP A 469 17.56 4.15 -20.12
N LYS A 470 17.12 2.89 -20.01
CA LYS A 470 15.73 2.51 -19.84
C LYS A 470 15.17 2.98 -18.50
N ASN A 471 15.94 2.87 -17.42
CA ASN A 471 15.52 3.31 -16.09
C ASN A 471 15.69 4.84 -15.89
N ARG A 472 16.45 5.51 -16.77
CA ARG A 472 16.66 6.97 -16.80
C ARG A 472 15.62 7.73 -17.62
N GLU A 473 14.63 7.05 -18.19
CA GLU A 473 13.66 7.65 -19.10
C GLU A 473 13.02 8.90 -18.47
N LYS A 474 13.22 10.06 -19.11
CA LYS A 474 12.61 11.34 -18.77
C LYS A 474 11.72 11.75 -19.93
N GLY A 475 10.43 11.94 -19.66
CA GLY A 475 9.49 12.51 -20.60
C GLY A 475 8.65 13.58 -19.93
N SER A 476 8.16 14.53 -20.71
CA SER A 476 7.26 15.60 -20.27
C SER A 476 6.18 15.72 -21.33
N LEU A 477 4.92 15.73 -20.91
CA LEU A 477 3.80 15.99 -21.80
C LEU A 477 3.22 17.40 -21.57
N LYS A 478 3.94 18.29 -20.88
CA LYS A 478 3.52 19.69 -20.59
C LYS A 478 3.09 20.49 -21.83
N ILE A 479 3.67 20.18 -22.99
CA ILE A 479 3.34 20.85 -24.24
C ILE A 479 1.99 20.43 -24.80
N PHE A 480 1.45 19.28 -24.36
CA PHE A 480 0.16 18.80 -24.80
C PHE A 480 -0.96 19.45 -23.98
N LYS A 481 -1.99 19.92 -24.68
CA LYS A 481 -3.24 20.42 -24.10
C LYS A 481 -4.36 19.48 -24.51
N ASN A 482 -4.44 18.32 -23.85
CA ASN A 482 -5.46 17.31 -24.10
C ASN A 482 -5.92 16.74 -22.76
N ASP A 483 -7.22 16.72 -22.47
CA ASP A 483 -7.71 16.24 -21.16
C ASP A 483 -7.66 14.71 -21.00
N LEU A 484 -7.23 13.96 -22.02
CA LEU A 484 -6.81 12.56 -21.86
C LEU A 484 -5.38 12.43 -21.30
N ILE A 485 -4.60 13.51 -21.31
CA ILE A 485 -3.19 13.52 -20.93
C ILE A 485 -3.07 14.12 -19.53
N VAL A 486 -2.64 13.30 -18.58
CA VAL A 486 -2.19 13.77 -17.27
C VAL A 486 -0.68 13.86 -17.31
N ASP A 487 -0.14 15.09 -17.19
CA ASP A 487 1.31 15.30 -17.05
C ASP A 487 1.72 14.92 -15.62
N GLU A 488 1.91 13.63 -15.38
CA GLU A 488 2.64 13.17 -14.20
C GLU A 488 4.12 13.54 -14.42
N GLN A 489 4.69 14.42 -13.59
CA GLN A 489 6.12 14.71 -13.62
C GLN A 489 6.92 13.44 -13.29
N SER A 490 7.25 12.64 -14.30
CA SER A 490 7.99 11.41 -14.08
C SER A 490 9.47 11.70 -13.87
N LYS A 491 9.87 12.06 -12.65
CA LYS A 491 11.16 11.61 -12.11
C LYS A 491 11.00 10.15 -11.67
N GLU A 492 10.52 9.28 -12.55
CA GLU A 492 10.23 7.90 -12.18
C GLU A 492 11.41 7.00 -12.45
N ASP A 493 11.95 6.47 -11.35
CA ASP A 493 12.69 5.22 -11.33
C ASP A 493 11.73 4.08 -11.73
N LEU A 494 11.85 3.59 -12.97
CA LEU A 494 10.99 2.53 -13.51
C LEU A 494 11.06 1.28 -12.62
N VAL A 495 12.24 0.94 -12.13
CA VAL A 495 12.45 -0.19 -11.20
C VAL A 495 11.66 0.02 -9.92
N LYS A 496 11.67 1.23 -9.35
CA LYS A 496 10.88 1.55 -8.14
C LYS A 496 9.37 1.48 -8.41
N TYR A 497 8.89 2.11 -9.49
CA TYR A 497 7.49 2.04 -9.90
C TYR A 497 7.03 0.58 -10.05
N PHE A 498 7.87 -0.24 -10.68
CA PHE A 498 7.61 -1.65 -10.90
C PHE A 498 7.55 -2.43 -9.58
N LYS A 499 8.50 -2.20 -8.66
CA LYS A 499 8.55 -2.77 -7.31
C LYS A 499 7.27 -2.47 -6.53
N ASP A 500 6.85 -1.20 -6.52
CA ASP A 500 5.66 -0.74 -5.80
C ASP A 500 4.37 -1.35 -6.37
N SER A 501 4.26 -1.39 -7.71
CA SER A 501 3.12 -2.00 -8.40
C SER A 501 2.97 -3.50 -8.10
N MET A 502 4.08 -4.24 -8.09
CA MET A 502 4.08 -5.66 -7.73
C MET A 502 3.75 -5.90 -6.26
N ASN A 503 4.28 -5.08 -5.35
CA ASN A 503 3.99 -5.21 -3.93
C ASN A 503 2.50 -5.01 -3.66
N LYS A 504 1.86 -4.04 -4.33
CA LYS A 504 0.40 -3.85 -4.27
C LYS A 504 -0.36 -5.08 -4.78
N LEU A 505 0.06 -5.65 -5.91
CA LEU A 505 -0.55 -6.87 -6.46
C LEU A 505 -0.47 -8.04 -5.47
N LEU A 506 0.72 -8.34 -4.94
CA LEU A 506 0.92 -9.46 -4.02
C LEU A 506 0.22 -9.26 -2.69
N HIS A 507 0.22 -8.03 -2.16
CA HIS A 507 -0.55 -7.71 -0.97
C HIS A 507 -2.02 -8.09 -1.16
N SER A 508 -2.61 -7.68 -2.30
CA SER A 508 -4.02 -7.96 -2.54
C SER A 508 -4.33 -9.42 -2.88
N ILE A 509 -3.37 -10.21 -3.39
CA ILE A 509 -3.52 -11.67 -3.50
C ILE A 509 -3.48 -12.31 -2.10
N ASN A 510 -2.59 -11.83 -1.22
CA ASN A 510 -2.38 -12.35 0.13
C ASN A 510 -3.56 -12.11 1.10
N GLU A 511 -4.41 -11.12 0.81
CA GLU A 511 -5.64 -10.85 1.57
C GLU A 511 -6.77 -11.86 1.30
N THR A 512 -6.62 -12.73 0.31
CA THR A 512 -7.68 -13.65 -0.15
C THR A 512 -7.20 -15.09 -0.15
N GLN A 513 -8.12 -16.06 -0.08
CA GLN A 513 -7.78 -17.44 -0.39
C GLN A 513 -7.57 -17.62 -1.90
N ALA A 514 -6.41 -18.17 -2.26
CA ALA A 514 -6.01 -18.34 -3.65
C ALA A 514 -6.18 -19.79 -4.12
N LYS A 515 -6.78 -19.98 -5.31
CA LYS A 515 -6.76 -21.23 -6.07
C LYS A 515 -5.90 -21.07 -7.31
N TYR A 516 -5.18 -22.12 -7.71
CA TYR A 516 -4.18 -22.04 -8.76
C TYR A 516 -4.52 -22.90 -9.97
N ILE A 517 -4.49 -22.29 -11.16
CA ILE A 517 -4.54 -22.98 -12.45
C ILE A 517 -3.18 -22.82 -13.13
N LYS A 518 -2.52 -23.94 -13.45
CA LYS A 518 -1.26 -24.00 -14.18
C LYS A 518 -1.54 -24.41 -15.62
N CYS A 519 -1.35 -23.45 -16.53
CA CYS A 519 -1.51 -23.64 -17.97
C CYS A 519 -0.19 -24.18 -18.55
N ILE A 520 -0.28 -25.24 -19.35
CA ILE A 520 0.86 -25.95 -19.93
C ILE A 520 0.78 -25.92 -21.46
N ARG A 521 1.91 -25.61 -22.09
CA ARG A 521 2.05 -25.69 -23.54
C ARG A 521 2.44 -27.10 -23.96
N PRO A 522 1.63 -27.81 -24.78
CA PRO A 522 1.92 -29.20 -25.13
C PRO A 522 2.96 -29.35 -26.23
N ASN A 523 3.18 -28.34 -27.09
CA ASN A 523 4.21 -28.37 -28.14
C ASN A 523 4.61 -26.95 -28.57
N ALA A 524 5.80 -26.79 -29.15
CA ALA A 524 6.30 -25.51 -29.65
C ALA A 524 5.70 -25.09 -31.01
N TYR A 525 5.11 -26.04 -31.76
CA TYR A 525 4.67 -25.83 -33.15
C TYR A 525 3.22 -25.30 -33.26
N LYS A 526 2.54 -25.04 -32.14
CA LYS A 526 1.13 -24.61 -32.09
C LYS A 526 0.17 -25.57 -32.80
N LYS A 527 0.42 -26.88 -32.75
CA LYS A 527 -0.41 -27.90 -33.42
C LYS A 527 -1.33 -28.64 -32.44
N PRO A 528 -2.61 -28.84 -32.77
CA PRO A 528 -3.49 -29.71 -32.00
C PRO A 528 -2.94 -31.14 -31.94
N LYS A 529 -3.23 -31.86 -30.85
CA LYS A 529 -2.90 -33.29 -30.63
C LYS A 529 -1.41 -33.66 -30.70
N ALA A 530 -0.51 -32.67 -30.77
CA ALA A 530 0.94 -32.89 -30.66
C ALA A 530 1.40 -32.68 -29.21
N PHE A 531 2.15 -33.64 -28.67
CA PHE A 531 2.66 -33.61 -27.30
C PHE A 531 4.18 -33.79 -27.31
N ASP A 532 4.91 -32.76 -26.87
CA ASP A 532 6.36 -32.76 -26.71
C ASP A 532 6.69 -33.07 -25.25
N ARG A 533 7.13 -34.31 -25.00
CA ARG A 533 7.44 -34.79 -23.65
C ARG A 533 8.54 -33.97 -22.99
N SER A 534 9.56 -33.52 -23.73
CA SER A 534 10.67 -32.76 -23.17
C SER A 534 10.21 -31.38 -22.72
N LEU A 535 9.39 -30.72 -23.54
CA LEU A 535 8.84 -29.41 -23.22
C LEU A 535 7.86 -29.46 -22.05
N VAL A 536 6.99 -30.48 -21.99
CA VAL A 536 6.03 -30.63 -20.89
C VAL A 536 6.72 -31.01 -19.59
N SER A 537 7.69 -31.94 -19.63
CA SER A 537 8.53 -32.31 -18.47
C SER A 537 9.18 -31.08 -17.84
N LYS A 538 9.85 -30.26 -18.68
CA LYS A 538 10.46 -29.00 -18.24
C LYS A 538 9.47 -28.09 -17.51
N GLN A 539 8.30 -27.82 -18.10
CA GLN A 539 7.28 -26.97 -17.46
C GLN A 539 6.72 -27.55 -16.16
N LEU A 540 6.54 -28.88 -16.06
CA LEU A 540 6.06 -29.53 -14.84
C LEU A 540 7.08 -29.42 -13.69
N ALA A 541 8.37 -29.57 -14.00
CA ALA A 541 9.46 -29.39 -13.05
C ALA A 541 9.53 -27.94 -12.55
N GLU A 542 9.50 -26.96 -13.47
CA GLU A 542 9.53 -25.54 -13.14
C GLU A 542 8.31 -25.09 -12.30
N CYS A 543 7.15 -25.68 -12.56
CA CYS A 543 5.95 -25.42 -11.77
C CYS A 543 5.93 -26.16 -10.42
N GLY A 544 6.86 -27.08 -10.17
CA GLY A 544 6.91 -27.92 -8.97
C GLY A 544 5.67 -28.82 -8.82
N ILE A 545 5.13 -29.34 -9.93
CA ILE A 545 3.86 -30.10 -9.92
C ILE A 545 4.01 -31.40 -9.13
N LEU A 546 5.15 -32.08 -9.26
CA LEU A 546 5.40 -33.33 -8.55
C LEU A 546 5.36 -33.14 -7.03
N GLU A 547 6.06 -32.13 -6.53
CA GLU A 547 6.12 -31.74 -5.13
C GLU A 547 4.74 -31.25 -4.65
N THR A 548 4.04 -30.47 -5.48
CA THR A 548 2.69 -29.99 -5.19
C THR A 548 1.74 -31.16 -4.95
N ILE A 549 1.79 -32.22 -5.77
CA ILE A 549 0.96 -33.42 -5.60
C ILE A 549 1.34 -34.15 -4.31
N ARG A 550 2.63 -34.26 -3.97
CA ARG A 550 3.10 -34.87 -2.70
C ARG A 550 2.54 -34.16 -1.47
N VAL A 551 2.58 -32.83 -1.47
CA VAL A 551 1.99 -32.00 -0.40
C VAL A 551 0.47 -32.17 -0.38
N SER A 552 -0.18 -32.07 -1.55
CA SER A 552 -1.64 -32.13 -1.66
C SER A 552 -2.22 -33.44 -1.14
N LYS A 553 -1.54 -34.58 -1.33
CA LYS A 553 -1.96 -35.89 -0.80
C LYS A 553 -2.01 -35.95 0.74
N GLN A 554 -1.30 -35.05 1.42
CA GLN A 554 -1.27 -34.98 2.89
C GLN A 554 -2.17 -33.87 3.44
N CYS A 555 -2.64 -32.95 2.59
CA CYS A 555 -3.50 -31.84 2.99
C CYS A 555 -4.99 -32.22 2.99
N PHE A 556 -5.73 -31.63 3.91
CA PHE A 556 -7.18 -31.53 3.83
C PHE A 556 -7.56 -30.34 2.95
N PRO A 557 -8.51 -30.51 2.01
CA PRO A 557 -8.92 -29.45 1.11
C PRO A 557 -9.70 -28.33 1.84
N GLN A 558 -10.33 -28.62 2.98
CA GLN A 558 -11.15 -27.66 3.73
C GLN A 558 -10.64 -27.49 5.16
N GLU A 559 -10.43 -26.22 5.54
CA GLU A 559 -9.82 -25.83 6.81
C GLU A 559 -10.56 -24.62 7.40
N ILE A 560 -11.34 -24.85 8.47
CA ILE A 560 -12.18 -23.81 9.07
C ILE A 560 -11.77 -23.61 10.52
N ARG A 561 -11.55 -22.34 10.91
CA ARG A 561 -11.28 -21.99 12.31
C ARG A 561 -12.40 -22.49 13.22
N LYS A 562 -12.03 -22.98 14.40
CA LYS A 562 -12.94 -23.59 15.37
C LYS A 562 -14.12 -22.67 15.72
N ASP A 563 -13.84 -21.39 16.00
CA ASP A 563 -14.87 -20.39 16.31
C ASP A 563 -15.86 -20.18 15.16
N LYS A 564 -15.36 -20.07 13.92
CA LYS A 564 -16.20 -19.93 12.72
C LYS A 564 -17.02 -21.18 12.43
N PHE A 565 -16.40 -22.36 12.54
CA PHE A 565 -17.05 -23.64 12.29
C PHE A 565 -18.19 -23.86 13.29
N GLU A 566 -17.90 -23.72 14.58
CA GLU A 566 -18.87 -23.93 15.64
C GLU A 566 -20.01 -22.91 15.53
N ASN A 567 -19.74 -21.63 15.32
CA ASN A 567 -20.79 -20.63 15.11
C ASN A 567 -21.67 -20.92 13.89
N ARG A 568 -21.07 -21.34 12.77
CA ARG A 568 -21.80 -21.59 11.52
C ARG A 568 -22.67 -22.84 11.57
N TYR A 569 -22.18 -23.91 12.17
CA TYR A 569 -22.83 -25.23 12.17
C TYR A 569 -23.51 -25.61 13.49
N ARG A 570 -23.47 -24.76 14.52
CA ARG A 570 -24.17 -24.97 15.81
C ARG A 570 -25.63 -25.37 15.64
N ILE A 571 -26.31 -24.84 14.63
CA ILE A 571 -27.73 -25.11 14.36
C ILE A 571 -28.01 -26.59 14.02
N LEU A 572 -27.00 -27.32 13.55
CA LEU A 572 -27.13 -28.72 13.14
C LEU A 572 -27.07 -29.71 14.32
N GLY A 573 -26.76 -29.23 15.53
CA GLY A 573 -26.67 -30.06 16.74
C GLY A 573 -25.40 -30.91 16.85
N SER A 574 -25.12 -31.40 18.06
CA SER A 574 -23.90 -32.16 18.39
C SER A 574 -23.84 -33.56 17.76
N THR A 575 -24.99 -34.19 17.50
CA THR A 575 -25.10 -35.54 16.90
C THR A 575 -24.60 -35.59 15.45
N LEU A 576 -24.47 -34.44 14.78
CA LEU A 576 -23.97 -34.38 13.41
C LEU A 576 -22.46 -34.61 13.31
N PHE A 577 -21.70 -34.16 14.32
CA PHE A 577 -20.23 -34.23 14.33
C PHE A 577 -19.71 -35.67 14.37
N GLU A 578 -20.55 -36.63 14.79
CA GLU A 578 -20.23 -38.05 14.82
C GLU A 578 -20.51 -38.75 13.47
N MET A 579 -21.27 -38.11 12.57
CA MET A 579 -21.68 -38.69 11.28
C MET A 579 -20.83 -38.26 10.08
N VAL A 580 -19.89 -37.34 10.28
CA VAL A 580 -19.05 -36.78 9.21
C VAL A 580 -17.59 -36.83 9.60
N ASP A 581 -16.73 -37.22 8.65
CA ASP A 581 -15.28 -37.31 8.86
C ASP A 581 -14.67 -35.89 8.92
N VAL A 582 -14.56 -35.38 10.14
CA VAL A 582 -13.97 -34.07 10.46
C VAL A 582 -12.83 -34.29 11.46
N LYS A 583 -11.61 -33.98 11.04
CA LYS A 583 -10.43 -34.05 11.90
C LYS A 583 -10.27 -32.76 12.69
N LYS A 584 -10.13 -32.87 14.01
CA LYS A 584 -10.04 -31.73 14.93
C LYS A 584 -8.58 -31.41 15.24
N GLY A 585 -8.14 -30.22 14.86
CA GLY A 585 -6.88 -29.64 15.32
C GLY A 585 -7.04 -28.87 16.63
N LYS A 586 -6.01 -28.11 17.00
CA LYS A 586 -6.02 -27.23 18.17
C LYS A 586 -6.91 -26.00 17.96
N THR A 587 -6.83 -25.37 16.80
CA THR A 587 -7.57 -24.13 16.48
C THR A 587 -8.48 -24.25 15.27
N ARG A 588 -8.44 -25.37 14.53
CA ARG A 588 -9.19 -25.58 13.28
C ARG A 588 -9.84 -26.97 13.20
N TYR A 589 -10.87 -27.05 12.37
CA TYR A 589 -11.42 -28.31 11.86
C TYR A 589 -10.98 -28.51 10.42
N PHE A 590 -10.61 -29.75 10.09
CA PHE A 590 -10.11 -30.19 8.79
C PHE A 590 -11.05 -31.23 8.21
N MET A 591 -11.40 -31.11 6.94
CA MET A 591 -12.36 -32.02 6.31
C MET A 591 -12.19 -32.10 4.79
N SER A 592 -12.87 -33.06 4.17
CA SER A 592 -12.98 -33.16 2.71
C SER A 592 -13.97 -32.14 2.15
N ASN A 593 -13.89 -31.85 0.84
CA ASN A 593 -14.90 -31.04 0.14
C ASN A 593 -16.30 -31.68 0.22
N GLU A 594 -16.39 -33.01 0.20
CA GLU A 594 -17.65 -33.75 0.31
C GLU A 594 -18.26 -33.57 1.69
N THR A 595 -17.44 -33.67 2.74
CA THR A 595 -17.87 -33.42 4.12
C THR A 595 -18.43 -32.00 4.27
N LEU A 596 -17.71 -30.98 3.78
CA LEU A 596 -18.18 -29.59 3.82
C LEU A 596 -19.50 -29.42 3.06
N LYS A 597 -19.63 -30.04 1.88
CA LYS A 597 -20.85 -29.99 1.07
C LYS A 597 -22.04 -30.60 1.81
N ILE A 598 -21.85 -31.73 2.50
CA ILE A 598 -22.90 -32.36 3.32
C ILE A 598 -23.35 -31.41 4.44
N LEU A 599 -22.41 -30.75 5.11
CA LEU A 599 -22.70 -29.77 6.16
C LEU A 599 -23.54 -28.60 5.63
N GLU A 600 -23.14 -28.02 4.49
CA GLU A 600 -23.86 -26.91 3.88
C GLU A 600 -25.26 -27.30 3.38
N ILE A 601 -25.41 -28.48 2.76
CA ILE A 601 -26.74 -28.98 2.33
C ILE A 601 -27.66 -29.13 3.53
N ARG A 602 -27.20 -29.76 4.61
CA ARG A 602 -28.01 -29.93 5.83
C ARG A 602 -28.37 -28.58 6.46
N ARG A 603 -27.41 -27.65 6.49
CA ARG A 603 -27.62 -26.28 6.99
C ARG A 603 -28.68 -25.54 6.17
N PHE A 604 -28.61 -25.65 4.84
CA PHE A 604 -29.59 -25.08 3.93
C PHE A 604 -30.99 -25.67 4.15
N LEU A 605 -31.11 -27.01 4.22
CA LEU A 605 -32.39 -27.69 4.45
C LEU A 605 -33.02 -27.28 5.78
N PHE A 606 -32.23 -27.16 6.84
CA PHE A 606 -32.70 -26.68 8.15
C PHE A 606 -33.26 -25.25 8.05
N HIS A 607 -32.53 -24.34 7.40
CA HIS A 607 -33.01 -22.96 7.21
C HIS A 607 -34.29 -22.91 6.36
N ASP A 608 -34.35 -23.67 5.27
CA ASP A 608 -35.54 -23.74 4.41
C ASP A 608 -36.77 -24.24 5.18
N GLU A 609 -36.61 -25.26 6.03
CA GLU A 609 -37.66 -25.75 6.92
C GLU A 609 -38.11 -24.66 7.91
N CYS A 610 -37.17 -23.96 8.56
CA CYS A 610 -37.49 -22.83 9.43
C CYS A 610 -38.27 -21.74 8.69
N PHE A 611 -37.84 -21.37 7.48
CA PHE A 611 -38.53 -20.36 6.66
C PHE A 611 -39.94 -20.81 6.27
N ARG A 612 -40.11 -22.08 5.88
CA ARG A 612 -41.44 -22.65 5.60
C ARG A 612 -42.34 -22.61 6.83
N ASN A 613 -41.80 -22.95 8.00
CA ASN A 613 -42.54 -22.92 9.26
C ASN A 613 -42.92 -21.50 9.68
N ILE A 614 -42.00 -20.53 9.60
CA ILE A 614 -42.28 -19.11 9.86
C ILE A 614 -43.32 -18.58 8.89
N ARG A 615 -43.19 -18.86 7.59
CA ARG A 615 -44.16 -18.43 6.57
C ARG A 615 -45.54 -19.04 6.80
N SER A 616 -45.59 -20.32 7.20
CA SER A 616 -46.83 -21.01 7.58
C SER A 616 -47.47 -20.39 8.83
N ALA A 617 -46.67 -20.09 9.85
CA ALA A 617 -47.10 -19.44 11.08
C ALA A 617 -47.61 -18.01 10.83
N LEU A 618 -46.91 -17.21 10.01
CA LEU A 618 -47.33 -15.87 9.60
C LEU A 618 -48.62 -15.91 8.77
N ARG A 619 -48.73 -16.84 7.80
CA ARG A 619 -49.98 -17.05 7.06
C ARG A 619 -51.12 -17.45 7.97
N SER A 620 -50.87 -18.36 8.91
CA SER A 620 -51.86 -18.78 9.91
C SER A 620 -52.28 -17.61 10.80
N TYR A 621 -51.34 -16.80 11.27
CA TYR A 621 -51.59 -15.61 12.08
C TYR A 621 -52.42 -14.57 11.31
N LEU A 622 -52.04 -14.25 10.07
CA LEU A 622 -52.78 -13.33 9.20
C LEU A 622 -54.17 -13.86 8.85
N SER A 623 -54.31 -15.17 8.62
CA SER A 623 -55.60 -15.80 8.35
C SER A 623 -56.51 -15.79 9.59
N ARG A 624 -55.99 -16.04 10.79
CA ARG A 624 -56.75 -15.93 12.05
C ARG A 624 -57.22 -14.51 12.29
N ARG A 625 -56.39 -13.49 12.03
CA ARG A 625 -56.78 -12.08 12.09
C ARG A 625 -57.89 -11.71 11.08
N SER A 626 -57.92 -12.38 9.92
CA SER A 626 -59.00 -12.22 8.93
C SER A 626 -60.28 -12.98 9.31
N VAL A 627 -60.18 -14.06 10.10
CA VAL A 627 -61.31 -14.81 10.66
C VAL A 627 -61.92 -14.07 11.86
N ASP A 628 -61.11 -13.43 12.70
CA ASP A 628 -61.60 -12.57 13.80
C ASP A 628 -62.39 -11.36 13.27
N LYS A 629 -61.96 -10.79 12.12
CA LYS A 629 -62.76 -9.79 11.39
C LYS A 629 -64.08 -10.33 10.84
N LYS A 630 -64.17 -11.62 10.49
CA LYS A 630 -65.41 -12.26 10.02
C LYS A 630 -66.34 -12.68 11.17
N GLN A 631 -65.81 -13.07 12.33
CA GLN A 631 -66.64 -13.36 13.51
C GLN A 631 -67.30 -12.10 14.08
N GLY A 632 -66.63 -10.94 14.00
CA GLY A 632 -67.24 -9.64 14.34
C GLY A 632 -68.38 -9.17 13.42
N ILE A 633 -68.54 -9.77 12.23
CA ILE A 633 -69.60 -9.41 11.27
C ILE A 633 -70.90 -10.21 11.51
N THR A 634 -70.86 -11.28 12.31
CA THR A 634 -72.06 -12.10 12.60
C THR A 634 -72.95 -11.54 13.71
N PHE A 635 -72.53 -10.48 14.41
CA PHE A 635 -73.28 -9.86 15.51
C PHE A 635 -74.05 -8.58 15.13
N VAL A 636 -73.99 -8.11 13.88
CA VAL A 636 -74.61 -6.82 13.46
C VAL A 636 -75.57 -7.01 12.27
N SER A 637 -76.31 -8.13 12.22
CA SER A 637 -77.34 -8.36 11.18
C SER A 637 -78.73 -8.68 11.77
N LYS A 638 -79.14 -7.94 12.80
CA LYS A 638 -80.53 -7.67 13.23
C LYS A 638 -80.45 -6.30 13.92
N SER A 639 -80.89 -5.18 13.38
CA SER A 639 -82.21 -4.91 12.79
C SER A 639 -82.16 -3.63 11.94
N VAL A 640 -82.74 -3.76 10.75
CA VAL A 640 -83.41 -2.78 9.88
C VAL A 640 -84.37 -1.92 10.75
N ASP A 641 -84.59 -0.60 10.59
CA ASP A 641 -85.01 0.18 9.41
C ASP A 641 -85.04 1.69 9.78
N GLY A 642 -84.93 2.60 8.80
CA GLY A 642 -85.48 3.97 8.91
C GLY A 642 -84.63 5.16 8.44
N SER A 643 -85.02 5.70 7.28
CA SER A 643 -84.90 7.11 6.78
C SER A 643 -83.54 7.71 6.37
N VAL A 644 -83.20 7.56 5.06
CA VAL A 644 -83.20 8.57 3.94
C VAL A 644 -82.71 10.03 4.25
N PRO A 645 -82.03 10.84 3.37
CA PRO A 645 -81.71 10.73 1.92
C PRO A 645 -80.22 11.05 1.53
N PRO A 646 -79.87 11.12 0.22
CA PRO A 646 -78.51 11.05 -0.30
C PRO A 646 -78.00 12.28 -1.11
N ILE A 647 -76.74 12.14 -1.62
CA ILE A 647 -76.06 12.81 -2.76
C ILE A 647 -75.61 14.28 -2.46
N GLU A 648 -74.37 14.76 -2.72
CA GLU A 648 -73.55 14.69 -3.94
C GLU A 648 -72.03 14.81 -3.74
N HIS A 649 -71.33 14.26 -4.74
CA HIS A 649 -69.95 14.49 -5.19
C HIS A 649 -69.48 15.96 -5.04
N ASP A 650 -68.20 16.30 -4.89
CA ASP A 650 -67.00 15.72 -5.48
C ASP A 650 -65.73 16.25 -4.78
N SER A 651 -64.58 15.73 -5.20
CA SER A 651 -63.21 16.24 -5.03
C SER A 651 -62.44 15.88 -3.75
N MET A 652 -61.33 15.17 -3.97
CA MET A 652 -60.36 14.73 -2.97
C MET A 652 -58.95 15.14 -3.44
N GLU A 653 -58.42 16.18 -2.80
CA GLU A 653 -56.99 16.47 -2.61
C GLU A 653 -56.90 17.19 -1.26
N LEU A 654 -56.01 16.75 -0.36
CA LEU A 654 -55.52 17.48 0.83
C LEU A 654 -54.45 16.57 1.48
N LEU A 655 -53.16 16.91 1.47
CA LEU A 655 -52.46 17.94 2.26
C LEU A 655 -52.80 17.90 3.76
N VAL A 656 -51.74 17.58 4.50
CA VAL A 656 -51.61 17.41 5.94
C VAL A 656 -51.16 18.75 6.52
N GLU A 657 -51.82 19.23 7.58
CA GLU A 657 -51.19 19.64 8.86
C GLU A 657 -52.17 20.30 9.85
N GLY A 658 -51.98 19.97 11.13
CA GLY A 658 -52.35 20.72 12.35
C GLY A 658 -53.77 20.52 12.89
N ASP A 659 -54.05 20.46 14.19
CA ASP A 659 -53.25 20.39 15.42
C ASP A 659 -54.28 20.23 16.58
N GLY A 660 -53.87 19.73 17.76
CA GLY A 660 -54.55 20.07 19.03
C GLY A 660 -55.14 18.96 19.91
N ASP A 661 -54.68 18.99 21.16
CA ASP A 661 -55.34 18.61 22.44
C ASP A 661 -55.39 17.12 22.85
N THR A 662 -55.12 16.70 24.10
CA THR A 662 -54.66 17.33 25.36
C THR A 662 -54.28 16.20 26.35
N GLU A 663 -53.43 16.55 27.33
CA GLU A 663 -53.39 16.09 28.74
C GLU A 663 -53.12 14.61 29.10
N GLU A 664 -51.96 14.39 29.73
CA GLU A 664 -51.80 13.42 30.84
C GLU A 664 -51.04 14.06 32.01
N LEU A 665 -51.63 13.95 33.21
CA LEU A 665 -51.08 14.31 34.52
C LEU A 665 -51.12 13.07 35.42
N GLN A 666 -49.96 12.78 36.02
CA GLN A 666 -49.70 12.22 37.37
C GLN A 666 -50.34 10.88 37.79
N ASP A 667 -49.50 9.89 38.10
CA ASP A 667 -49.19 9.61 39.52
C ASP A 667 -47.86 8.86 39.74
N SER A 668 -47.36 9.09 40.94
CA SER A 668 -46.07 8.85 41.55
C SER A 668 -45.83 7.41 42.06
N LYS A 669 -44.57 6.95 41.94
CA LYS A 669 -43.86 6.07 42.92
C LYS A 669 -42.34 6.06 42.65
N GLU A 670 -41.65 6.97 43.34
CA GLU A 670 -40.24 6.86 43.76
C GLU A 670 -40.07 5.65 44.71
N GLY A 671 -38.92 5.06 45.01
CA GLY A 671 -37.51 5.31 44.71
C GLY A 671 -36.68 4.41 45.66
N ALA A 672 -35.64 3.74 45.17
CA ALA A 672 -34.54 3.15 45.95
C ALA A 672 -33.52 2.49 45.00
N GLU A 673 -32.58 3.27 44.46
CA GLU A 673 -31.29 2.75 44.01
C GLU A 673 -30.19 3.54 44.71
N GLU A 674 -29.36 2.82 45.46
CA GLU A 674 -28.43 3.30 46.47
C GLU A 674 -27.25 4.09 45.89
N GLN A 675 -27.02 5.30 46.41
CA GLN A 675 -25.74 6.00 46.32
C GLN A 675 -24.67 5.22 47.11
N ARG A 676 -23.58 4.82 46.45
CA ARG A 676 -22.39 4.32 47.17
C ARG A 676 -21.76 5.46 47.97
N SER A 677 -21.60 5.25 49.28
CA SER A 677 -20.97 6.21 50.18
C SER A 677 -19.45 6.24 49.98
N TYR A 678 -18.83 7.42 50.10
CA TYR A 678 -17.37 7.60 50.09
C TYR A 678 -16.64 6.68 51.09
N LYS A 679 -17.30 6.27 52.19
CA LYS A 679 -16.77 5.31 53.17
C LYS A 679 -16.53 3.91 52.59
N GLU A 680 -17.31 3.48 51.60
CA GLU A 680 -17.14 2.17 50.95
C GLU A 680 -15.98 2.18 49.95
N ILE A 681 -15.77 3.30 49.26
CA ILE A 681 -14.67 3.48 48.30
C ILE A 681 -13.32 3.53 49.04
N ILE A 682 -13.26 4.22 50.18
CA ILE A 682 -12.06 4.27 51.03
C ILE A 682 -11.70 2.87 51.53
N ARG A 683 -12.69 2.10 52.00
CA ARG A 683 -12.49 0.73 52.47
C ARG A 683 -11.98 -0.23 51.37
N ASP A 684 -12.42 -0.04 50.12
CA ASP A 684 -11.96 -0.85 48.97
C ASP A 684 -10.52 -0.49 48.56
N LEU A 685 -10.12 0.77 48.70
CA LEU A 685 -8.76 1.24 48.45
C LEU A 685 -7.78 0.77 49.52
N GLU A 686 -8.17 0.78 50.80
CA GLU A 686 -7.36 0.24 51.90
C GLU A 686 -7.10 -1.26 51.73
N LEU A 687 -8.10 -2.02 51.28
CA LEU A 687 -7.98 -3.44 50.95
C LEU A 687 -7.00 -3.71 49.79
N LYS A 688 -7.00 -2.86 48.76
CA LYS A 688 -6.06 -2.96 47.63
C LYS A 688 -4.63 -2.63 48.04
N ILE A 689 -4.43 -1.65 48.92
CA ILE A 689 -3.11 -1.30 49.45
C ILE A 689 -2.53 -2.47 50.26
N GLU A 690 -3.36 -3.14 51.07
CA GLU A 690 -2.94 -4.30 51.87
C GLU A 690 -2.61 -5.52 51.00
N GLN A 691 -3.35 -5.74 49.90
CA GLN A 691 -3.02 -6.78 48.91
C GLN A 691 -1.69 -6.51 48.19
N TYR A 692 -1.41 -5.26 47.85
CA TYR A 692 -0.14 -4.86 47.22
C TYR A 692 1.06 -5.03 48.14
N LYS A 693 0.92 -4.72 49.45
CA LYS A 693 1.97 -5.00 50.44
C LYS A 693 2.31 -6.50 50.50
N ARG A 694 1.30 -7.36 50.52
CA ARG A 694 1.49 -8.82 50.50
C ARG A 694 2.15 -9.35 49.23
N PHE A 695 1.89 -8.72 48.08
CA PHE A 695 2.55 -9.07 46.82
C PHE A 695 4.04 -8.72 46.82
N CYS A 696 4.41 -7.60 47.45
CA CYS A 696 5.81 -7.17 47.61
C CYS A 696 6.61 -8.03 48.61
N GLU A 697 5.94 -8.76 49.50
CA GLU A 697 6.57 -9.58 50.55
C GLU A 697 6.82 -11.06 50.13
N ALA A 698 6.41 -11.49 48.93
CA ALA A 698 6.58 -12.87 48.47
C ALA A 698 8.00 -13.14 47.89
N PRO A 699 8.83 -14.02 48.48
CA PRO A 699 10.18 -14.28 47.99
C PRO A 699 10.17 -15.21 46.75
N CYS A 700 10.68 -14.71 45.62
CA CYS A 700 10.90 -15.50 44.40
C CYS A 700 12.08 -16.49 44.57
N ARG A 701 11.81 -17.79 44.43
CA ARG A 701 12.73 -18.91 44.73
C ARG A 701 13.94 -19.10 43.80
N ASN A 702 14.19 -18.24 42.80
CA ASN A 702 15.18 -18.54 41.75
C ASN A 702 16.27 -17.49 41.44
N CYS A 703 16.53 -16.51 42.31
CA CYS A 703 17.49 -15.43 41.98
C CYS A 703 18.74 -15.34 42.89
N LYS A 704 19.27 -16.46 43.39
CA LYS A 704 20.55 -16.47 44.14
C LYS A 704 21.81 -16.31 43.27
N SER A 705 21.70 -16.35 41.94
CA SER A 705 22.82 -16.16 41.01
C SER A 705 22.94 -14.73 40.43
N LEU A 706 21.92 -13.88 40.60
CA LEU A 706 21.95 -12.48 40.13
C LEU A 706 22.57 -11.51 41.14
N GLU A 707 22.56 -11.86 42.42
CA GLU A 707 22.95 -10.98 43.54
C GLU A 707 24.47 -10.71 43.60
N LEU A 708 25.29 -11.60 43.04
CA LEU A 708 26.74 -11.45 43.01
C LEU A 708 27.27 -10.65 41.80
N LYS A 709 26.45 -10.35 40.79
CA LYS A 709 26.90 -9.67 39.56
C LYS A 709 26.69 -8.14 39.58
N TYR A 710 25.91 -7.59 40.52
CA TYR A 710 25.50 -6.19 40.51
C TYR A 710 25.79 -5.42 41.81
N ARG A 711 26.91 -5.73 42.46
CA ARG A 711 27.29 -5.10 43.74
C ARG A 711 27.85 -3.66 43.64
N PHE A 712 27.75 -2.99 42.49
CA PHE A 712 28.37 -1.67 42.29
C PHE A 712 27.54 -0.59 41.57
N GLN A 713 26.20 -0.67 41.50
CA GLN A 713 25.40 0.48 41.05
C GLN A 713 24.19 0.77 41.95
N SER A 714 24.20 2.01 42.45
CA SER A 714 23.37 2.76 43.42
C SER A 714 21.83 2.78 43.20
N GLU A 715 21.26 1.95 42.33
CA GLU A 715 19.84 2.07 41.94
C GLU A 715 18.84 1.37 42.87
N ALA A 716 19.26 0.39 43.68
CA ALA A 716 18.36 -0.28 44.61
C ALA A 716 17.99 0.61 45.82
N LEU A 717 18.90 1.49 46.27
CA LEU A 717 18.60 2.50 47.29
C LEU A 717 17.67 3.60 46.76
N LYS A 718 17.74 3.93 45.46
CA LYS A 718 16.79 4.86 44.82
C LYS A 718 15.38 4.30 44.71
N LYS A 719 15.22 2.99 44.42
CA LYS A 719 13.89 2.36 44.34
C LYS A 719 13.19 2.26 45.69
N LYS A 720 13.91 1.97 46.78
CA LYS A 720 13.31 1.92 48.12
C LYS A 720 12.84 3.31 48.59
N ASN A 721 13.66 4.35 48.35
CA ASN A 721 13.30 5.73 48.68
C ASN A 721 12.16 6.28 47.81
N MET A 722 12.02 5.83 46.55
CA MET A 722 10.95 6.30 45.66
C MET A 722 9.57 5.70 46.03
N VAL A 723 9.55 4.45 46.51
CA VAL A 723 8.33 3.80 46.98
C VAL A 723 7.89 4.35 48.34
N GLU A 724 8.82 4.63 49.25
CA GLU A 724 8.51 5.34 50.50
C GLU A 724 7.99 6.77 50.25
N LEU A 725 8.54 7.48 49.26
CA LEU A 725 8.07 8.82 48.86
C LEU A 725 6.68 8.79 48.21
N GLU A 726 6.35 7.77 47.43
CA GLU A 726 4.99 7.60 46.90
C GLU A 726 4.00 7.19 48.00
N LEU A 727 4.41 6.34 48.93
CA LEU A 727 3.56 5.93 50.06
C LEU A 727 3.27 7.11 51.01
N GLU A 728 4.25 7.98 51.26
CA GLU A 728 4.04 9.23 51.99
C GLU A 728 3.12 10.20 51.23
N LYS A 729 3.21 10.29 49.90
CA LYS A 729 2.28 11.10 49.09
C LYS A 729 0.85 10.59 49.17
N TYR A 730 0.64 9.27 49.15
CA TYR A 730 -0.70 8.71 49.30
C TYR A 730 -1.23 8.88 50.72
N LYS A 731 -0.40 8.72 51.76
CA LYS A 731 -0.79 9.00 53.15
C LYS A 731 -1.14 10.46 53.39
N ALA A 732 -0.33 11.39 52.88
CA ALA A 732 -0.62 12.83 52.96
C ALA A 732 -1.93 13.19 52.25
N LYS A 733 -2.25 12.50 51.16
CA LYS A 733 -3.50 12.70 50.42
C LYS A 733 -4.72 12.13 51.15
N VAL A 734 -4.54 11.05 51.93
CA VAL A 734 -5.58 10.50 52.81
C VAL A 734 -5.79 11.41 54.03
N GLU A 735 -4.72 11.86 54.69
CA GLU A 735 -4.81 12.83 55.80
C GLU A 735 -5.45 14.15 55.37
N ASP A 736 -5.16 14.66 54.17
CA ASP A 736 -5.77 15.90 53.66
C ASP A 736 -7.26 15.70 53.33
N LEU A 737 -7.65 14.50 52.86
CA LEU A 737 -9.06 14.15 52.62
C LEU A 737 -9.83 13.90 53.92
N GLU A 738 -9.22 13.28 54.93
CA GLU A 738 -9.78 13.10 56.27
C GLU A 738 -9.92 14.44 56.99
N ARG A 739 -8.93 15.34 56.83
CA ARG A 739 -9.02 16.72 57.32
C ARG A 739 -10.16 17.48 56.65
N LEU A 740 -10.29 17.41 55.33
CA LEU A 740 -11.38 18.03 54.56
C LEU A 740 -12.76 17.42 54.87
N LEU A 741 -12.83 16.17 55.33
CA LEU A 741 -14.05 15.54 55.82
C LEU A 741 -14.39 16.01 57.25
N SER A 742 -13.38 16.12 58.13
CA SER A 742 -13.57 16.62 59.51
C SER A 742 -13.87 18.12 59.58
N GLU A 743 -13.37 18.92 58.65
CA GLU A 743 -13.68 20.35 58.49
C GLU A 743 -15.07 20.58 57.85
N ARG A 744 -15.77 19.52 57.41
CA ARG A 744 -17.10 19.58 56.77
C ARG A 744 -18.25 18.98 57.59
N GLU A 745 -17.98 18.39 58.76
CA GLU A 745 -19.06 17.83 59.60
C GLU A 745 -19.67 18.85 60.59
N GLU A 746 -19.23 20.11 60.62
CA GLU A 746 -19.80 21.15 61.51
C GLU A 746 -20.42 22.40 60.86
N ASP A 747 -20.37 22.57 59.53
CA ASP A 747 -21.03 23.70 58.86
C ASP A 747 -22.10 23.23 57.87
N ASP A 748 -23.34 23.27 58.36
CA ASP A 748 -24.64 23.37 57.70
C ASP A 748 -24.71 23.00 56.19
N ASP A 749 -25.43 21.90 55.93
CA ASP A 749 -25.71 21.17 54.68
C ASP A 749 -26.44 21.99 53.58
N SER A 750 -26.26 23.31 53.51
CA SER A 750 -26.94 24.20 52.55
C SER A 750 -26.04 25.03 51.64
N GLN A 751 -24.71 24.92 51.73
CA GLN A 751 -23.80 25.59 50.78
C GLN A 751 -22.62 24.72 50.35
N MET A 752 -22.90 23.70 49.53
CA MET A 752 -21.87 23.17 48.63
C MET A 752 -22.40 22.86 47.25
N SER A 753 -23.15 23.81 46.67
CA SER A 753 -22.96 24.09 45.26
C SER A 753 -21.52 24.55 45.09
N VAL A 754 -20.64 23.74 44.52
CA VAL A 754 -19.43 24.27 43.88
C VAL A 754 -19.95 25.30 42.90
N SER A 755 -19.79 26.59 43.19
CA SER A 755 -20.31 27.61 42.29
C SER A 755 -19.49 27.53 41.00
N PHE A 756 -20.10 26.98 39.96
CA PHE A 756 -19.60 27.01 38.59
C PHE A 756 -19.63 28.44 37.99
N THR A 757 -19.72 29.46 38.84
CA THR A 757 -19.75 30.87 38.45
C THR A 757 -18.39 31.41 38.03
N ASN A 758 -17.30 30.67 38.28
CA ASN A 758 -15.96 31.06 37.85
C ASN A 758 -15.44 30.16 36.71
N SER A 759 -15.30 30.76 35.51
CA SER A 759 -14.73 30.12 34.33
C SER A 759 -13.38 29.43 34.59
N TYR A 760 -12.58 29.97 35.51
CA TYR A 760 -11.26 29.45 35.87
C TYR A 760 -11.29 27.99 36.36
N ASN A 761 -12.29 27.61 37.16
CA ASN A 761 -12.42 26.25 37.71
C ASN A 761 -12.80 25.24 36.63
N VAL A 762 -13.68 25.62 35.69
CA VAL A 762 -14.07 24.78 34.56
C VAL A 762 -12.87 24.52 33.64
N PHE A 763 -12.06 25.56 33.36
CA PHE A 763 -10.85 25.41 32.57
C PHE A 763 -9.78 24.55 33.25
N SER A 764 -9.56 24.72 34.56
CA SER A 764 -8.61 23.91 35.31
C SER A 764 -8.95 22.43 35.26
N CYS A 765 -10.23 22.08 35.40
CA CYS A 765 -10.73 20.71 35.27
C CYS A 765 -10.59 20.17 33.84
N LEU A 766 -10.92 20.96 32.83
CA LEU A 766 -10.78 20.55 31.42
C LEU A 766 -9.31 20.28 31.08
N VAL A 767 -8.39 21.18 31.39
CA VAL A 767 -6.95 20.99 31.15
C VAL A 767 -6.44 19.75 31.89
N GLN A 768 -6.86 19.54 33.14
CA GLN A 768 -6.48 18.36 33.92
C GLN A 768 -6.96 17.05 33.28
N LEU A 769 -8.23 16.99 32.88
CA LEU A 769 -8.82 15.82 32.21
C LEU A 769 -8.10 15.52 30.90
N TYR A 770 -7.91 16.51 30.02
CA TYR A 770 -7.21 16.29 28.76
C TYR A 770 -5.74 15.87 28.97
N LEU A 771 -5.04 16.38 29.99
CA LEU A 771 -3.67 15.97 30.34
C LEU A 771 -3.57 14.54 30.89
N GLU A 772 -4.64 14.02 31.48
CA GLU A 772 -4.75 12.67 32.03
C GLU A 772 -5.07 11.63 30.94
N PHE A 773 -5.86 12.03 29.93
CA PHE A 773 -6.28 11.17 28.82
C PHE A 773 -5.54 11.43 27.49
N VAL A 774 -4.37 12.09 27.50
CA VAL A 774 -3.57 12.28 26.27
C VAL A 774 -3.24 10.91 25.67
N PRO A 775 -3.70 10.60 24.45
CA PRO A 775 -3.43 9.30 23.85
C PRO A 775 -1.95 9.20 23.53
N THR A 776 -1.33 8.05 23.80
CA THR A 776 0.07 7.80 23.45
C THR A 776 0.18 7.26 22.03
N PHE A 777 1.21 7.71 21.30
CA PHE A 777 1.57 7.20 19.97
C PHE A 777 2.14 5.77 20.12
N SER A 778 1.24 4.82 20.33
CA SER A 778 1.47 3.37 20.47
C SER A 778 0.18 2.55 20.37
N ASN A 779 -0.99 3.19 20.49
CA ASN A 779 -2.30 2.52 20.44
C ASN A 779 -2.79 2.44 18.98
N GLU A 780 -3.25 1.27 18.55
CA GLU A 780 -3.68 0.96 17.16
C GLU A 780 -4.96 1.71 16.73
N GLU A 781 -5.62 2.45 17.62
CA GLU A 781 -6.81 3.23 17.29
C GLU A 781 -6.44 4.69 17.02
N VAL A 782 -6.58 5.11 15.75
CA VAL A 782 -6.61 6.52 15.37
C VAL A 782 -7.76 7.20 16.11
N PRO A 783 -7.54 8.33 16.82
CA PRO A 783 -8.60 8.99 17.57
C PRO A 783 -9.78 9.38 16.66
N LYS A 784 -11.00 8.95 17.04
CA LYS A 784 -12.24 9.06 16.25
C LYS A 784 -12.72 10.53 16.12
N PRO A 785 -13.35 10.91 14.99
CA PRO A 785 -13.80 12.29 14.70
C PRO A 785 -15.05 12.80 15.46
N GLU A 786 -15.40 12.28 16.65
CA GLU A 786 -16.75 12.45 17.27
C GLU A 786 -16.82 13.29 18.58
N ALA A 787 -15.73 13.89 19.05
CA ALA A 787 -15.50 14.42 20.42
C ALA A 787 -14.83 15.84 20.52
N LEU A 788 -15.19 16.83 21.33
CA LEU A 788 -14.58 18.19 21.19
C LEU A 788 -13.03 18.23 21.42
N SER A 789 -12.28 19.17 20.78
CA SER A 789 -10.86 19.44 21.12
C SER A 789 -10.76 20.32 22.38
N LEU A 790 -9.60 20.42 23.04
CA LEU A 790 -9.44 21.28 24.23
C LEU A 790 -9.81 22.73 23.89
N ALA A 791 -9.42 23.21 22.70
CA ALA A 791 -9.74 24.54 22.20
C ALA A 791 -11.26 24.76 22.00
N HIS A 792 -11.96 23.77 21.43
CA HIS A 792 -13.41 23.84 21.22
C HIS A 792 -14.21 23.66 22.52
N SER A 793 -13.78 22.76 23.42
CA SER A 793 -14.38 22.59 24.75
C SER A 793 -14.28 23.88 25.56
N ALA A 794 -13.12 24.53 25.49
CA ALA A 794 -12.87 25.82 26.09
C ALA A 794 -13.82 26.92 25.58
N LEU A 795 -13.90 27.07 24.25
CA LEU A 795 -14.78 28.07 23.62
C LEU A 795 -16.27 27.81 23.94
N TYR A 796 -16.69 26.54 23.92
CA TYR A 796 -18.05 26.16 24.26
C TYR A 796 -18.41 26.48 25.72
N ALA A 797 -17.50 26.21 26.67
CA ALA A 797 -17.69 26.54 28.08
C ALA A 797 -17.87 28.05 28.29
N VAL A 798 -17.10 28.88 27.58
CA VAL A 798 -17.14 30.35 27.67
C VAL A 798 -18.43 30.92 27.12
N ASN A 799 -18.85 30.45 25.94
CA ASN A 799 -20.12 30.84 25.32
C ASN A 799 -21.31 30.50 26.23
N LYS A 800 -21.21 29.43 27.02
CA LYS A 800 -22.25 29.04 27.98
C LYS A 800 -22.21 29.82 29.29
N LEU A 801 -21.04 30.31 29.71
CA LEU A 801 -20.86 31.14 30.90
C LEU A 801 -21.05 32.65 30.64
N GLY A 802 -21.37 33.05 29.40
CA GLY A 802 -21.63 34.45 29.03
C GLY A 802 -20.38 35.35 29.06
N LYS A 803 -19.18 34.75 29.00
CA LYS A 803 -17.91 35.47 29.05
C LYS A 803 -17.34 35.79 27.66
N ASP A 804 -16.49 36.80 27.58
CA ASP A 804 -15.81 37.19 26.33
C ASP A 804 -14.70 36.19 25.96
N VAL A 805 -14.53 35.95 24.67
CA VAL A 805 -13.52 35.07 24.07
C VAL A 805 -12.09 35.49 24.47
N VAL A 806 -11.88 36.79 24.73
CA VAL A 806 -10.60 37.31 25.23
C VAL A 806 -10.29 36.80 26.64
N GLU A 807 -11.27 36.79 27.55
CA GLU A 807 -11.09 36.33 28.95
C GLU A 807 -10.82 34.82 29.02
N SER A 808 -11.43 34.05 28.12
CA SER A 808 -11.12 32.62 27.90
C SER A 808 -9.65 32.38 27.59
N SER A 809 -9.08 33.22 26.72
CA SER A 809 -7.74 33.02 26.21
C SER A 809 -6.69 33.20 27.31
N VAL A 810 -6.88 34.22 28.17
CA VAL A 810 -6.02 34.48 29.33
C VAL A 810 -6.11 33.35 30.37
N CYS A 811 -7.32 32.81 30.62
CA CYS A 811 -7.51 31.71 31.56
C CYS A 811 -6.80 30.42 31.11
N ILE A 812 -6.97 30.02 29.85
CA ILE A 812 -6.29 28.83 29.29
C ILE A 812 -4.77 28.99 29.33
N MET A 813 -4.29 30.18 28.99
CA MET A 813 -2.86 30.50 28.99
C MET A 813 -2.24 30.43 30.39
N ASN A 814 -2.91 31.02 31.38
CA ASN A 814 -2.46 30.97 32.76
C ASN A 814 -2.45 29.53 33.29
N GLU A 815 -3.49 28.75 32.98
CA GLU A 815 -3.61 27.38 33.47
C GLU A 815 -2.57 26.43 32.84
N ILE A 816 -2.34 26.54 31.53
CA ILE A 816 -1.29 25.79 30.84
C ILE A 816 0.09 26.20 31.37
N SER A 817 0.31 27.50 31.61
CA SER A 817 1.58 28.01 32.14
C SER A 817 1.85 27.52 33.57
N LEU A 818 0.84 27.52 34.44
CA LEU A 818 0.96 27.00 35.82
C LEU A 818 1.26 25.49 35.83
N LYS A 819 0.66 24.73 34.91
CA LYS A 819 0.81 23.28 34.83
C LYS A 819 1.92 22.81 33.88
N LEU A 820 2.72 23.73 33.31
CA LEU A 820 3.81 23.42 32.37
C LEU A 820 4.73 22.32 32.91
N HIS A 821 5.14 22.45 34.16
CA HIS A 821 6.00 21.50 34.88
C HIS A 821 5.43 20.06 34.96
N MET A 822 4.10 19.89 34.83
CA MET A 822 3.43 18.58 34.91
C MET A 822 3.57 17.78 33.60
N PHE A 823 3.88 18.43 32.48
CA PHE A 823 3.87 17.79 31.17
C PHE A 823 5.08 18.10 30.28
N GLU A 824 5.90 19.10 30.62
CA GLU A 824 7.05 19.54 29.81
C GLU A 824 8.07 18.43 29.51
N ARG A 825 8.15 17.37 30.32
CA ARG A 825 9.07 16.24 30.08
C ARG A 825 8.48 15.14 29.18
N ASN A 826 7.20 15.24 28.81
CA ASN A 826 6.50 14.23 28.04
C ASN A 826 6.16 14.76 26.64
N ILE A 827 6.84 14.21 25.64
CA ILE A 827 6.73 14.63 24.23
C ILE A 827 5.30 14.55 23.69
N HIS A 828 4.50 13.58 24.15
CA HIS A 828 3.10 13.40 23.77
C HIS A 828 2.22 14.54 24.29
N LYS A 829 2.40 14.89 25.56
CA LYS A 829 1.63 15.95 26.19
C LYS A 829 2.00 17.32 25.64
N VAL A 830 3.29 17.58 25.42
CA VAL A 830 3.76 18.82 24.77
C VAL A 830 3.18 18.95 23.36
N SER A 831 3.21 17.88 22.57
CA SER A 831 2.68 17.89 21.20
C SER A 831 1.17 18.06 21.14
N PHE A 832 0.45 17.41 22.05
CA PHE A 832 -0.99 17.57 22.21
C PHE A 832 -1.37 19.02 22.53
N ILE A 833 -0.71 19.65 23.51
CA ILE A 833 -1.00 21.03 23.91
C ILE A 833 -0.62 22.01 22.81
N LEU A 834 0.54 21.80 22.17
CA LEU A 834 0.99 22.61 21.05
C LEU A 834 -0.05 22.62 19.91
N SER A 835 -0.56 21.44 19.53
CA SER A 835 -1.61 21.31 18.50
C SER A 835 -2.88 22.09 18.87
N ASN A 836 -3.38 21.92 20.11
CA ASN A 836 -4.57 22.63 20.59
C ASN A 836 -4.35 24.16 20.69
N LEU A 837 -3.15 24.63 21.02
CA LEU A 837 -2.83 26.06 21.04
C LEU A 837 -2.77 26.66 19.64
N ILE A 838 -2.22 25.94 18.65
CA ILE A 838 -2.20 26.37 17.25
C ILE A 838 -3.64 26.45 16.71
N GLU A 839 -4.47 25.44 17.00
CA GLU A 839 -5.89 25.45 16.65
C GLU A 839 -6.62 26.64 17.30
N TYR A 840 -6.38 26.87 18.59
CA TYR A 840 -7.01 27.97 19.33
C TYR A 840 -6.60 29.34 18.79
N GLU A 841 -5.34 29.54 18.43
CA GLU A 841 -4.86 30.76 17.77
C GLU A 841 -5.60 31.03 16.45
N SER A 842 -5.83 29.99 15.66
CA SER A 842 -6.59 30.07 14.41
C SER A 842 -8.07 30.39 14.65
N ILE A 843 -8.69 29.80 15.68
CA ILE A 843 -10.08 30.08 16.08
C ILE A 843 -10.24 31.56 16.49
N LEU A 844 -9.32 32.09 17.30
CA LEU A 844 -9.36 33.48 17.75
C LEU A 844 -9.24 34.47 16.59
N ARG A 845 -8.35 34.21 15.63
CA ARG A 845 -8.26 35.00 14.39
C ARG A 845 -9.54 34.96 13.58
N GLY A 846 -10.20 33.80 13.50
CA GLY A 846 -11.49 33.64 12.83
C GLY A 846 -12.61 34.49 13.43
N HIS A 847 -12.51 34.84 14.72
CA HIS A 847 -13.45 35.73 15.43
C HIS A 847 -13.02 37.21 15.39
N GLY A 848 -12.01 37.58 14.58
CA GLY A 848 -11.55 38.96 14.43
C GLY A 848 -10.64 39.46 15.57
N ILE A 849 -10.19 38.58 16.46
CA ILE A 849 -9.28 38.94 17.57
C ILE A 849 -7.85 38.92 17.05
N ASN A 850 -7.28 40.09 16.82
CA ASN A 850 -5.94 40.23 16.22
C ASN A 850 -4.79 40.30 17.25
N ASN A 851 -5.09 40.57 18.52
CA ASN A 851 -4.09 40.76 19.58
C ASN A 851 -3.81 39.44 20.35
N VAL A 852 -3.21 38.46 19.67
CA VAL A 852 -3.00 37.09 20.17
C VAL A 852 -1.52 36.83 20.54
N SER A 853 -0.80 37.87 20.99
CA SER A 853 0.66 37.84 21.18
C SER A 853 1.11 36.83 22.25
N GLU A 854 0.36 36.70 23.35
CA GLU A 854 0.69 35.78 24.45
C GLU A 854 0.60 34.31 24.02
N ILE A 855 -0.45 33.92 23.31
CA ILE A 855 -0.61 32.56 22.77
C ILE A 855 0.50 32.25 21.76
N LYS A 856 0.83 33.19 20.87
CA LYS A 856 1.96 33.03 19.93
C LYS A 856 3.29 32.82 20.66
N ASN A 857 3.50 33.53 21.77
CA ASN A 857 4.70 33.36 22.60
C ASN A 857 4.75 31.97 23.22
N LEU A 858 3.64 31.45 23.76
CA LEU A 858 3.60 30.11 24.33
C LEU A 858 3.73 29.01 23.28
N ILE A 859 3.11 29.15 22.10
CA ILE A 859 3.32 28.27 20.95
C ILE A 859 4.82 28.24 20.60
N SER A 860 5.48 29.40 20.57
CA SER A 860 6.91 29.51 20.29
C SER A 860 7.75 28.80 21.35
N ILE A 861 7.46 28.99 22.64
CA ILE A 861 8.16 28.34 23.74
C ILE A 861 7.99 26.81 23.66
N LEU A 862 6.76 26.33 23.51
CA LEU A 862 6.47 24.90 23.47
C LEU A 862 7.02 24.21 22.21
N PHE A 863 6.98 24.88 21.05
CA PHE A 863 7.57 24.34 19.82
C PHE A 863 9.09 24.23 19.93
N LYS A 864 9.75 25.26 20.47
CA LYS A 864 11.19 25.21 20.73
C LYS A 864 11.53 24.08 21.70
N HIS A 865 10.79 23.98 22.80
CA HIS A 865 10.99 22.94 23.80
C HIS A 865 10.79 21.52 23.21
N LEU A 866 9.75 21.33 22.40
CA LEU A 866 9.49 20.07 21.70
C LEU A 866 10.66 19.66 20.80
N CYS A 867 11.20 20.60 20.03
CA CYS A 867 12.37 20.40 19.19
C CYS A 867 13.61 20.05 20.02
N GLU A 868 13.82 20.70 21.17
CA GLU A 868 14.94 20.42 22.08
C GLU A 868 14.87 19.05 22.75
N LEU A 869 13.67 18.60 23.14
CA LEU A 869 13.47 17.24 23.68
C LEU A 869 13.89 16.18 22.65
N GLN A 870 13.47 16.36 21.40
CA GLN A 870 13.82 15.43 20.33
C GLN A 870 15.31 15.53 19.95
N ARG A 871 15.85 16.75 19.89
CA ARG A 871 17.29 16.97 19.69
C ARG A 871 18.13 16.26 20.75
N SER A 872 17.74 16.35 22.02
CA SER A 872 18.43 15.67 23.12
C SER A 872 18.47 14.16 22.89
N SER A 873 17.37 13.57 22.44
CA SER A 873 17.27 12.13 22.10
C SER A 873 18.13 11.75 20.89
N LEU A 874 18.24 12.62 19.88
CA LEU A 874 19.11 12.41 18.72
C LEU A 874 20.60 12.49 19.07
N LEU A 875 20.98 13.41 19.96
CA LEU A 875 22.36 13.60 20.41
C LEU A 875 22.90 12.39 21.19
N GLU A 876 22.05 11.53 21.77
CA GLU A 876 22.49 10.26 22.36
C GLU A 876 23.04 9.25 21.33
N VAL A 877 22.66 9.43 20.06
CA VAL A 877 22.98 8.51 18.95
C VAL A 877 23.98 9.14 17.99
N LEU A 878 23.99 10.47 17.90
CA LEU A 878 24.95 11.26 17.14
C LEU A 878 26.25 11.49 17.90
N PRO A 879 27.36 11.77 17.19
CA PRO A 879 27.54 11.65 15.74
C PRO A 879 27.81 10.19 15.30
N HIS A 880 27.90 9.26 16.26
CA HIS A 880 28.39 7.90 16.04
C HIS A 880 27.56 7.07 15.06
N ALA A 881 26.23 7.23 15.03
CA ALA A 881 25.39 6.50 14.07
C ALA A 881 25.66 6.86 12.61
N VAL A 882 26.15 8.07 12.34
CA VAL A 882 26.48 8.52 10.98
C VAL A 882 27.95 8.25 10.65
N LEU A 883 28.86 8.46 11.60
CA LEU A 883 30.31 8.37 11.37
C LEU A 883 30.91 6.97 11.55
N GLU A 884 30.38 6.20 12.49
CA GLU A 884 31.00 4.96 12.95
C GLU A 884 30.26 3.70 12.52
N HIS A 885 28.97 3.82 12.17
CA HIS A 885 28.21 2.72 11.59
C HIS A 885 28.79 2.33 10.22
N GLN A 886 29.17 1.05 10.07
CA GLN A 886 29.81 0.53 8.87
C GLN A 886 29.02 -0.65 8.29
N GLN A 887 28.03 -0.33 7.45
CA GLN A 887 27.21 -1.35 6.78
C GLN A 887 27.95 -1.99 5.60
N LEU A 888 28.79 -1.22 4.90
CA LEU A 888 29.42 -1.68 3.66
C LEU A 888 30.64 -2.55 3.98
N SER A 889 30.49 -3.88 3.87
CA SER A 889 31.53 -4.85 4.22
C SER A 889 32.86 -4.66 3.48
N LYS A 890 32.81 -4.16 2.23
CA LYS A 890 33.98 -3.92 1.38
C LYS A 890 34.75 -2.64 1.68
N PHE A 891 34.13 -1.69 2.38
CA PHE A 891 34.72 -0.41 2.75
C PHE A 891 34.92 -0.32 4.27
N LYS A 892 35.09 -1.47 4.94
CA LYS A 892 35.32 -1.50 6.39
C LYS A 892 36.70 -0.95 6.74
N CYS A 893 36.72 0.01 7.64
CA CYS A 893 37.92 0.57 8.24
C CYS A 893 38.30 -0.21 9.51
N LYS A 894 39.60 -0.34 9.78
CA LYS A 894 40.10 -1.01 11.00
C LYS A 894 39.58 -0.31 12.26
N GLU A 895 38.98 -1.07 13.18
CA GLU A 895 38.51 -0.57 14.47
C GLU A 895 39.58 -0.77 15.54
N GLY A 896 39.73 0.22 16.43
CA GLY A 896 40.64 0.13 17.58
C GLY A 896 40.18 -0.92 18.61
N TYR A 897 41.12 -1.42 19.42
CA TYR A 897 40.90 -2.55 20.33
C TYR A 897 39.73 -2.37 21.31
N PHE A 898 39.51 -1.13 21.81
CA PHE A 898 38.41 -0.79 22.71
C PHE A 898 37.00 -0.80 22.06
N LYS A 899 36.89 -0.72 20.72
CA LYS A 899 35.60 -0.70 19.99
C LYS A 899 35.03 -2.09 19.69
N LYS A 900 35.78 -3.16 19.95
CA LYS A 900 35.26 -4.55 19.87
C LYS A 900 34.27 -4.88 20.99
N ILE A 901 34.25 -4.10 22.07
CA ILE A 901 33.40 -4.33 23.26
C ILE A 901 32.10 -3.52 23.19
N PHE A 902 32.12 -2.33 22.59
CA PHE A 902 30.94 -1.47 22.42
C PHE A 902 30.69 -1.20 20.92
N LYS A 903 29.59 -1.75 20.39
CA LYS A 903 29.19 -1.53 18.99
C LYS A 903 28.60 -0.12 18.84
N PRO A 904 28.98 0.63 17.79
CA PRO A 904 28.38 1.93 17.52
C PRO A 904 26.87 1.77 17.24
N PRO A 905 26.05 2.79 17.56
CA PRO A 905 24.62 2.73 17.27
C PRO A 905 24.38 2.62 15.76
N HIS A 906 23.40 1.80 15.37
CA HIS A 906 23.06 1.58 13.96
C HIS A 906 22.34 2.80 13.38
N ILE A 907 22.58 3.12 12.10
CA ILE A 907 21.93 4.26 11.41
C ILE A 907 20.39 4.18 11.49
N SER A 908 19.82 2.97 11.42
CA SER A 908 18.38 2.76 11.58
C SER A 908 17.82 3.24 12.93
N LYS A 909 18.63 3.33 13.99
CA LYS A 909 18.18 3.90 15.27
C LYS A 909 17.95 5.41 15.11
N LEU A 910 18.82 6.10 14.39
CA LEU A 910 18.65 7.52 14.04
C LEU A 910 17.42 7.72 13.16
N ILE A 911 17.25 6.89 12.12
CA ILE A 911 16.09 6.97 11.23
C ILE A 911 14.77 6.75 11.99
N ARG A 912 14.71 5.74 12.87
CA ARG A 912 13.54 5.49 13.72
C ARG A 912 13.20 6.67 14.63
N LEU A 913 14.20 7.39 15.14
CA LEU A 913 13.95 8.60 15.95
C LEU A 913 13.32 9.72 15.11
N LEU A 914 13.77 9.89 13.87
CA LEU A 914 13.20 10.88 12.94
C LEU A 914 11.79 10.49 12.49
N GLU A 915 11.58 9.22 12.09
CA GLU A 915 10.26 8.67 11.72
C GLU A 915 9.28 8.76 12.87
N TYR A 916 9.69 8.34 14.08
CA TYR A 916 8.87 8.43 15.27
C TYR A 916 8.41 9.86 15.51
N PHE A 917 9.31 10.84 15.44
CA PHE A 917 8.96 12.24 15.68
C PHE A 917 8.02 12.79 14.61
N TYR A 918 8.29 12.51 13.32
CA TYR A 918 7.42 12.91 12.21
C TYR A 918 5.99 12.35 12.36
N HIS A 919 5.88 11.03 12.57
CA HIS A 919 4.59 10.38 12.71
C HIS A 919 3.87 10.79 13.99
N GLN A 920 4.61 11.01 15.07
CA GLN A 920 4.06 11.47 16.35
C GLN A 920 3.50 12.90 16.23
N MET A 921 4.18 13.82 15.54
CA MET A 921 3.62 15.16 15.28
C MET A 921 2.40 15.11 14.35
N SER A 922 2.44 14.26 13.32
CA SER A 922 1.32 14.01 12.41
C SER A 922 0.11 13.41 13.15
N TYR A 923 0.36 12.51 14.10
CA TYR A 923 -0.66 11.87 14.93
C TYR A 923 -1.43 12.86 15.82
N TYR A 924 -0.78 13.94 16.27
CA TYR A 924 -1.44 15.04 17.00
C TYR A 924 -1.90 16.17 16.07
N TYR A 925 -1.85 16.00 14.74
CA TYR A 925 -2.36 16.95 13.75
C TYR A 925 -1.70 18.33 13.85
N ILE A 926 -0.41 18.33 14.21
CA ILE A 926 0.41 19.55 14.10
C ILE A 926 0.54 19.90 12.61
N PRO A 927 0.39 21.17 12.20
CA PRO A 927 0.43 21.52 10.78
C PRO A 927 1.77 21.20 10.13
N ASP A 928 1.74 20.80 8.86
CA ASP A 928 2.91 20.39 8.08
C ASP A 928 4.05 21.42 8.12
N ILE A 929 3.73 22.72 8.15
CA ILE A 929 4.75 23.78 8.21
C ILE A 929 5.60 23.72 9.49
N TYR A 930 5.00 23.34 10.63
CA TYR A 930 5.71 23.14 11.90
C TYR A 930 6.48 21.81 11.90
N ILE A 931 5.92 20.78 11.27
CA ILE A 931 6.59 19.48 11.12
C ILE A 931 7.85 19.63 10.26
N MET A 932 7.76 20.34 9.12
CA MET A 932 8.90 20.51 8.22
C MET A 932 9.97 21.41 8.86
N GLU A 933 9.60 22.48 9.57
CA GLU A 933 10.58 23.29 10.30
C GLU A 933 11.28 22.53 11.43
N SER A 934 10.58 21.64 12.14
CA SER A 934 11.20 20.80 13.16
C SER A 934 12.15 19.76 12.54
N VAL A 935 11.76 19.13 11.42
CA VAL A 935 12.65 18.23 10.66
C VAL A 935 13.89 18.98 10.14
N ASN A 936 13.72 20.20 9.60
CA ASN A 936 14.83 21.06 9.19
C ASN A 936 15.81 21.32 10.33
N TYR A 937 15.30 21.70 11.49
CA TYR A 937 16.10 21.92 12.69
C TYR A 937 16.92 20.67 13.08
N LEU A 938 16.30 19.49 13.06
CA LEU A 938 16.97 18.24 13.41
C LEU A 938 18.00 17.81 12.36
N LEU A 939 17.72 18.00 11.06
CA LEU A 939 18.67 17.73 9.98
C LEU A 939 19.88 18.67 10.05
N LYS A 940 19.67 19.97 10.33
CA LYS A 940 20.77 20.92 10.59
C LYS A 940 21.58 20.48 11.80
N THR A 941 20.94 19.97 12.86
CA THR A 941 21.62 19.46 14.05
C THR A 941 22.51 18.26 13.71
N ILE A 942 22.00 17.32 12.90
CA ILE A 942 22.80 16.19 12.39
C ILE A 942 24.00 16.72 11.61
N ASN A 943 23.78 17.65 10.68
CA ASN A 943 24.83 18.22 9.86
C ASN A 943 25.93 18.89 10.69
N VAL A 944 25.57 19.72 11.67
CA VAL A 944 26.52 20.41 12.56
C VAL A 944 27.29 19.40 13.42
N SER A 945 26.59 18.46 14.05
CA SER A 945 27.21 17.44 14.91
C SER A 945 28.21 16.58 14.14
N VAL A 946 27.84 16.11 12.95
CA VAL A 946 28.67 15.26 12.10
C VAL A 946 29.85 16.04 11.53
N PHE A 947 29.60 17.23 10.97
CA PHE A 947 30.64 18.09 10.39
C PHE A 947 31.72 18.47 11.41
N ASN A 948 31.30 19.00 12.57
CA ASN A 948 32.24 19.44 13.60
C ASN A 948 33.07 18.25 14.12
N GLU A 949 32.46 17.06 14.26
CA GLU A 949 33.17 15.87 14.71
C GLU A 949 34.20 15.36 13.68
N ILE A 950 33.87 15.38 12.38
CA ILE A 950 34.83 15.05 11.31
C ILE A 950 36.01 16.01 11.33
N LEU A 951 35.76 17.31 11.51
CA LEU A 951 36.81 18.31 11.61
C LEU A 951 37.74 18.06 12.79
N VAL A 952 37.24 17.60 13.93
CA VAL A 952 38.10 17.28 15.09
C VAL A 952 38.91 16.00 14.85
N LYS A 953 38.29 14.96 14.26
CA LYS A 953 38.87 13.61 14.21
C LYS A 953 39.34 13.20 12.81
N LYS A 954 40.67 13.22 12.62
CA LYS A 954 41.35 12.76 11.38
C LYS A 954 40.93 11.34 10.92
N ASN A 955 40.57 10.45 11.86
CA ASN A 955 40.24 9.05 11.56
C ASN A 955 38.98 8.85 10.69
N PHE A 956 38.18 9.90 10.47
CA PHE A 956 37.02 9.89 9.57
C PHE A 956 37.32 10.45 8.17
N LEU A 957 38.50 11.02 7.96
CA LEU A 957 38.95 11.60 6.71
C LEU A 957 39.76 10.57 5.91
N SER A 958 39.06 9.67 5.22
CA SER A 958 39.63 8.74 4.24
C SER A 958 38.58 8.37 3.22
N PHE A 959 38.97 7.93 2.02
CA PHE A 959 38.04 7.51 0.97
C PHE A 959 37.01 6.47 1.48
N ASN A 960 37.48 5.40 2.13
CA ASN A 960 36.61 4.35 2.65
C ASN A 960 35.62 4.88 3.72
N ARG A 961 36.05 5.82 4.57
CA ARG A 961 35.15 6.48 5.53
C ARG A 961 34.15 7.38 4.84
N GLY A 962 34.58 8.15 3.84
CA GLY A 962 33.71 8.97 3.00
C GLY A 962 32.57 8.15 2.39
N VAL A 963 32.88 6.96 1.86
CA VAL A 963 31.88 6.04 1.29
C VAL A 963 30.88 5.51 2.35
N GLN A 964 31.33 5.14 3.55
CA GLN A 964 30.45 4.70 4.64
C GLN A 964 29.54 5.82 5.14
N ILE A 965 30.10 7.02 5.33
CA ILE A 965 29.35 8.20 5.77
C ILE A 965 28.32 8.58 4.70
N ASN A 966 28.69 8.53 3.42
CA ASN A 966 27.76 8.78 2.30
C ASN A 966 26.58 7.80 2.29
N TYR A 967 26.83 6.51 2.55
CA TYR A 967 25.75 5.54 2.71
C TYR A 967 24.82 5.93 3.86
N ASN A 968 25.37 6.25 5.04
CA ASN A 968 24.56 6.61 6.20
C ASN A 968 23.78 7.92 5.98
N VAL A 969 24.34 8.89 5.26
CA VAL A 969 23.66 10.13 4.85
C VAL A 969 22.53 9.84 3.84
N ASN A 970 22.74 8.92 2.90
CA ASN A 970 21.70 8.50 1.96
C ASN A 970 20.53 7.76 2.64
N GLU A 971 20.75 7.08 3.76
CA GLU A 971 19.64 6.55 4.57
C GLU A 971 18.77 7.69 5.16
N ILE A 972 19.37 8.84 5.49
CA ILE A 972 18.63 10.03 5.92
C ILE A 972 17.90 10.68 4.73
N ASP A 973 18.49 10.67 3.53
CA ASP A 973 17.80 11.08 2.29
C ASP A 973 16.56 10.22 2.01
N LYS A 974 16.68 8.90 2.17
CA LYS A 974 15.55 7.97 2.02
C LYS A 974 14.39 8.31 2.97
N PHE A 975 14.70 8.67 4.22
CA PHE A 975 13.71 9.19 5.16
C PHE A 975 13.09 10.51 4.67
N CYS A 976 13.89 11.49 4.24
CA CYS A 976 13.35 12.75 3.72
C CYS A 976 12.41 12.53 2.52
N ARG A 977 12.76 11.60 1.62
CA ARG A 977 11.91 11.22 0.48
C ARG A 977 10.65 10.45 0.89
N SER A 978 10.69 9.65 1.95
CA SER A 978 9.51 8.89 2.40
C SER A 978 8.40 9.81 2.93
N ILE A 979 8.78 10.99 3.45
CA ILE A 979 7.85 12.05 3.89
C ILE A 979 7.59 13.12 2.82
N ASN A 980 7.93 12.86 1.55
CA ASN A 980 7.83 13.79 0.40
C ASN A 980 8.59 15.13 0.57
N TYR A 981 9.66 15.14 1.37
CA TYR A 981 10.43 16.34 1.65
C TYR A 981 11.77 16.38 0.89
N LEU A 982 11.70 16.78 -0.39
CA LEU A 982 12.87 16.81 -1.30
C LEU A 982 13.95 17.83 -0.89
N GLU A 983 13.56 18.90 -0.20
CA GLU A 983 14.49 19.96 0.23
C GLU A 983 15.29 19.58 1.47
N GLY A 984 14.92 18.50 2.18
CA GLY A 984 15.56 18.09 3.43
C GLY A 984 17.08 17.90 3.31
N MET A 985 17.55 17.42 2.16
CA MET A 985 18.98 17.20 1.90
C MET A 985 19.82 18.46 1.90
N PHE A 986 19.24 19.64 1.62
CA PHE A 986 19.97 20.91 1.69
C PHE A 986 20.45 21.22 3.11
N ASN A 987 19.78 20.68 4.14
CA ASN A 987 20.20 20.82 5.54
C ASN A 987 21.44 19.98 5.90
N LEU A 988 21.82 19.01 5.07
CA LEU A 988 23.02 18.15 5.22
C LEU A 988 24.19 18.60 4.34
N SER A 989 24.14 19.84 3.86
CA SER A 989 25.03 20.38 2.83
C SER A 989 26.52 20.40 3.21
N HIS A 990 26.86 20.77 4.44
CA HIS A 990 28.26 20.78 4.89
C HIS A 990 28.86 19.37 4.98
N THR A 991 28.12 18.40 5.52
CA THR A 991 28.53 17.00 5.59
C THR A 991 28.72 16.41 4.18
N THR A 992 27.77 16.68 3.28
CA THR A 992 27.85 16.25 1.88
C THR A 992 29.03 16.89 1.15
N SER A 993 29.33 18.16 1.44
CA SER A 993 30.48 18.86 0.88
C SER A 993 31.82 18.29 1.37
N ILE A 994 31.92 17.83 2.62
CA ILE A 994 33.11 17.09 3.09
C ILE A 994 33.29 15.80 2.30
N ILE A 995 32.23 15.00 2.11
CA ILE A 995 32.30 13.74 1.36
C ILE A 995 32.76 14.00 -0.08
N ARG A 996 32.24 15.05 -0.71
CA ARG A 996 32.65 15.49 -2.04
C ARG A 996 34.12 15.91 -2.07
N LEU A 997 34.56 16.70 -1.08
CA LEU A 997 35.96 17.12 -0.94
C LEU A 997 36.90 15.91 -0.79
N ILE A 998 36.55 14.90 0.01
CA ILE A 998 37.33 13.65 0.15
C ILE A 998 37.54 12.99 -1.22
N ASN A 999 36.48 12.85 -2.01
CA ASN A 999 36.55 12.21 -3.32
C ASN A 999 37.38 13.04 -4.32
N LEU A 1000 37.23 14.37 -4.31
CA LEU A 1000 37.97 15.27 -5.20
C LEU A 1000 39.47 15.25 -4.89
N VAL A 1001 39.86 15.29 -3.61
CA VAL A 1001 41.26 15.20 -3.18
C VAL A 1001 41.86 13.85 -3.55
N GLU A 1002 41.14 12.74 -3.31
CA GLU A 1002 41.58 11.39 -3.70
C GLU A 1002 41.82 11.29 -5.22
N SER A 1003 40.96 11.93 -6.01
CA SER A 1003 41.08 11.97 -7.48
C SER A 1003 42.11 12.98 -8.01
N ARG A 1004 42.81 13.71 -7.13
CA ARG A 1004 43.75 14.79 -7.47
C ARG A 1004 43.14 15.89 -8.35
N ALA A 1005 41.90 16.28 -8.05
CA ALA A 1005 41.22 17.40 -8.72
C ALA A 1005 42.00 18.73 -8.58
N THR A 1006 41.76 19.70 -9.46
CA THR A 1006 42.37 21.04 -9.39
C THR A 1006 41.76 21.89 -8.28
N ALA A 1007 42.50 22.90 -7.80
CA ALA A 1007 42.03 23.80 -6.74
C ALA A 1007 40.74 24.54 -7.14
N ASP A 1008 40.65 25.01 -8.39
CA ASP A 1008 39.48 25.71 -8.91
C ASP A 1008 38.23 24.82 -8.91
N LEU A 1009 38.38 23.55 -9.30
CA LEU A 1009 37.28 22.58 -9.29
C LEU A 1009 36.83 22.29 -7.86
N ILE A 1010 37.76 22.16 -6.92
CA ILE A 1010 37.44 21.97 -5.49
C ILE A 1010 36.66 23.17 -4.94
N LEU A 1011 37.04 24.40 -5.29
CA LEU A 1011 36.35 25.61 -4.82
C LEU A 1011 34.94 25.76 -5.39
N ASP A 1012 34.72 25.42 -6.66
CA ASP A 1012 33.38 25.49 -7.27
C ASP A 1012 32.45 24.40 -6.72
N GLU A 1013 32.96 23.17 -6.63
CA GLU A 1013 32.19 21.99 -6.25
C GLU A 1013 31.90 21.91 -4.73
N CYS A 1014 32.76 22.52 -3.90
CA CYS A 1014 32.64 22.56 -2.44
C CYS A 1014 32.40 23.99 -1.90
N SER A 1015 31.72 24.84 -2.68
CA SER A 1015 31.45 26.26 -2.37
C SER A 1015 30.75 26.56 -1.03
N ILE A 1016 30.16 25.53 -0.40
CA ILE A 1016 29.52 25.62 0.93
C ILE A 1016 30.57 25.66 2.05
N LEU A 1017 31.78 25.13 1.81
CA LEU A 1017 32.90 25.17 2.74
C LEU A 1017 33.69 26.47 2.54
N ASN A 1018 34.09 27.11 3.62
CA ASN A 1018 35.03 28.24 3.54
C ASN A 1018 36.48 27.74 3.36
N CYS A 1019 37.39 28.62 2.94
CA CYS A 1019 38.78 28.25 2.70
C CYS A 1019 39.49 27.71 3.96
N VAL A 1020 39.14 28.19 5.14
CA VAL A 1020 39.71 27.69 6.42
C VAL A 1020 39.32 26.23 6.65
N GLN A 1021 38.05 25.88 6.41
CA GLN A 1021 37.53 24.51 6.51
C GLN A 1021 38.15 23.60 5.45
N ILE A 1022 38.26 24.05 4.20
CA ILE A 1022 38.89 23.29 3.11
C ILE A 1022 40.36 23.02 3.45
N ASN A 1023 41.13 24.05 3.83
CA ASN A 1023 42.53 23.90 4.20
C ASN A 1023 42.75 22.94 5.38
N GLU A 1024 41.90 23.01 6.40
CA GLU A 1024 41.94 22.09 7.55
C GLU A 1024 41.64 20.63 7.15
N ILE A 1025 40.68 20.40 6.25
CA ILE A 1025 40.30 19.05 5.81
C ILE A 1025 41.35 18.47 4.86
N VAL A 1026 41.79 19.26 3.88
CA VAL A 1026 42.78 18.85 2.87
C VAL A 1026 44.11 18.51 3.53
N SER A 1027 44.61 19.35 4.45
CA SER A 1027 45.85 19.08 5.20
C SER A 1027 45.79 17.79 6.04
N LYS A 1028 44.59 17.34 6.42
CA LYS A 1028 44.37 16.06 7.11
C LYS A 1028 44.23 14.89 6.15
N LEU A 1029 43.69 15.09 4.94
CA LEU A 1029 43.53 14.06 3.93
C LEU A 1029 44.85 13.74 3.22
N ASP A 1030 45.57 14.77 2.76
CA ASP A 1030 46.81 14.66 2.03
C ASP A 1030 47.77 15.76 2.49
N ALA A 1031 48.78 15.37 3.28
CA ALA A 1031 49.76 16.30 3.83
C ALA A 1031 50.80 16.78 2.80
N GLU A 1032 50.89 16.12 1.63
CA GLU A 1032 51.81 16.47 0.55
C GLU A 1032 51.13 17.27 -0.57
N ALA A 1033 49.81 17.44 -0.50
CA ALA A 1033 49.04 18.16 -1.49
C ALA A 1033 49.35 19.67 -1.48
N SER A 1034 49.96 20.17 -2.56
CA SER A 1034 50.32 21.58 -2.75
C SER A 1034 49.16 22.41 -3.32
N TYR A 1035 48.02 22.41 -2.64
CA TYR A 1035 46.89 23.27 -3.02
C TYR A 1035 47.00 24.66 -2.38
N PHE A 1036 46.70 25.72 -3.15
CA PHE A 1036 46.61 27.09 -2.63
C PHE A 1036 45.16 27.57 -2.70
N PHE A 1037 44.42 27.40 -1.60
CA PHE A 1037 43.09 27.96 -1.44
C PHE A 1037 43.25 29.26 -0.64
N GLY A 1038 43.10 30.42 -1.28
CA GLY A 1038 43.33 31.75 -0.66
C GLY A 1038 42.48 32.02 0.59
N ASN A 1039 42.58 33.22 1.18
CA ASN A 1039 41.73 33.58 2.33
C ASN A 1039 40.38 34.14 1.89
N ASP A 1040 39.28 33.55 2.37
CA ASP A 1040 37.95 34.15 2.34
C ASP A 1040 37.72 34.98 3.64
N ASN A 1041 36.83 35.97 3.62
CA ASN A 1041 36.53 36.84 4.78
C ASN A 1041 35.84 36.08 5.95
N ARG A 1042 35.54 34.79 5.78
CA ARG A 1042 34.89 33.90 6.76
C ARG A 1042 35.94 33.04 7.47
N ASN A 1043 36.24 33.39 8.73
CA ASN A 1043 37.28 32.74 9.54
C ASN A 1043 36.76 31.62 10.47
N GLU A 1044 35.48 31.27 10.42
CA GLU A 1044 34.88 30.30 11.34
C GLU A 1044 35.24 28.86 10.96
N LYS A 1045 35.96 28.18 11.84
CA LYS A 1045 36.38 26.78 11.67
C LYS A 1045 35.22 25.79 11.88
N PHE A 1046 34.39 26.02 12.88
CA PHE A 1046 33.26 25.16 13.25
C PHE A 1046 31.94 25.83 12.90
N ILE A 1047 30.89 25.03 12.68
CA ILE A 1047 29.54 25.54 12.48
C ILE A 1047 28.87 25.68 13.85
N SER A 1048 28.18 26.79 14.07
CA SER A 1048 27.37 27.03 15.26
C SER A 1048 26.14 26.13 15.29
N ASP A 1049 25.62 25.87 16.49
CA ASP A 1049 24.40 25.11 16.65
C ASP A 1049 23.22 25.81 15.95
N PRO A 1050 22.34 25.04 15.28
CA PRO A 1050 21.16 25.63 14.64
C PRO A 1050 20.23 26.23 15.70
N THR A 1051 19.44 27.21 15.31
CA THR A 1051 18.35 27.77 16.12
C THR A 1051 17.01 27.33 15.55
N VAL A 1052 16.04 27.07 16.43
CA VAL A 1052 14.66 26.75 16.01
C VAL A 1052 13.98 28.03 15.52
N THR A 1053 13.61 28.05 14.25
CA THR A 1053 12.83 29.12 13.60
C THR A 1053 11.33 28.83 13.70
N LEU A 1054 10.54 29.85 14.04
CA LEU A 1054 9.08 29.72 14.03
C LEU A 1054 8.58 29.90 12.59
N PRO A 1055 7.67 29.05 12.09
CA PRO A 1055 7.07 29.26 10.77
C PRO A 1055 6.35 30.61 10.68
N SER A 1056 6.52 31.34 9.58
CA SER A 1056 5.73 32.53 9.28
C SER A 1056 4.33 32.11 8.80
N TYR A 1057 3.37 32.02 9.73
CA TYR A 1057 2.00 31.62 9.42
C TYR A 1057 1.25 32.75 8.67
N THR A 1058 1.22 32.66 7.34
CA THR A 1058 0.40 33.52 6.46
C THR A 1058 -0.72 32.70 5.83
N GLY A 1059 -1.84 32.58 6.55
CA GLY A 1059 -3.17 32.34 5.98
C GLY A 1059 -3.43 30.98 5.33
N VAL A 1060 -4.10 30.09 6.07
CA VAL A 1060 -5.06 29.17 5.48
C VAL A 1060 -6.44 29.49 6.05
N SER A 1061 -7.47 29.44 5.20
CA SER A 1061 -8.87 29.66 5.55
C SER A 1061 -9.28 28.76 6.73
N SER A 1062 -10.13 29.31 7.61
CA SER A 1062 -10.66 28.73 8.86
C SER A 1062 -11.43 27.40 8.74
N HIS A 1063 -11.28 26.64 7.64
CA HIS A 1063 -12.08 25.45 7.33
C HIS A 1063 -11.26 24.16 7.17
N SER A 1064 -9.94 24.19 7.37
CA SER A 1064 -9.08 23.01 7.14
C SER A 1064 -8.35 22.48 8.37
N PHE A 1065 -8.65 22.97 9.58
CA PHE A 1065 -8.07 22.40 10.81
C PHE A 1065 -8.99 21.31 11.36
N ILE A 1066 -8.59 20.05 11.21
CA ILE A 1066 -9.28 18.89 11.80
C ILE A 1066 -8.36 18.34 12.88
N CYS A 1067 -8.52 18.78 14.12
CA CYS A 1067 -7.88 18.14 15.27
C CYS A 1067 -8.77 16.96 15.71
N PRO A 1068 -8.20 15.81 16.11
CA PRO A 1068 -8.96 14.78 16.77
C PRO A 1068 -9.48 15.28 18.09
N ARG A 1069 -10.30 14.42 18.60
CA ARG A 1069 -11.50 14.79 19.26
C ARG A 1069 -11.48 13.83 20.46
N TYR A 1070 -11.01 14.29 21.62
CA TYR A 1070 -10.31 13.41 22.58
C TYR A 1070 -11.10 13.04 23.86
N LEU A 1071 -12.38 13.40 23.97
CA LEU A 1071 -13.27 12.96 25.05
C LEU A 1071 -14.64 12.53 24.51
N PRO A 1072 -15.16 11.32 24.82
CA PRO A 1072 -16.50 10.88 24.38
C PRO A 1072 -17.55 11.96 24.63
N SER A 1073 -18.36 12.23 23.60
CA SER A 1073 -19.34 13.32 23.59
C SER A 1073 -20.24 13.25 24.82
N GLU A 1074 -20.63 12.05 25.25
CA GLU A 1074 -21.49 11.81 26.42
C GLU A 1074 -20.84 12.17 27.75
N SER A 1075 -19.55 11.85 27.97
CA SER A 1075 -18.85 12.18 29.23
C SER A 1075 -18.63 13.68 29.37
N LEU A 1076 -18.24 14.35 28.27
CA LEU A 1076 -18.09 15.80 28.25
C LEU A 1076 -19.45 16.51 28.34
N LEU A 1077 -20.49 16.00 27.66
CA LEU A 1077 -21.87 16.50 27.80
C LEU A 1077 -22.40 16.30 29.22
N SER A 1078 -22.05 15.20 29.89
CA SER A 1078 -22.41 14.97 31.30
C SER A 1078 -21.73 15.99 32.21
N ILE A 1079 -20.43 16.20 32.06
CA ILE A 1079 -19.67 17.20 32.84
C ILE A 1079 -20.20 18.62 32.56
N LEU A 1080 -20.42 18.98 31.29
CA LEU A 1080 -20.96 20.28 30.89
C LEU A 1080 -22.44 20.47 31.27
N LYS A 1081 -23.23 19.40 31.36
CA LYS A 1081 -24.59 19.42 31.92
C LYS A 1081 -24.60 19.57 33.43
N SER A 1082 -23.60 19.01 34.14
CA SER A 1082 -23.42 19.22 35.58
C SER A 1082 -22.88 20.60 35.95
N ILE A 1083 -22.18 21.26 35.01
CA ILE A 1083 -21.72 22.66 35.13
C ILE A 1083 -22.88 23.66 34.94
N ARG A 1084 -23.93 23.25 34.22
CA ARG A 1084 -25.12 24.04 33.90
C ARG A 1084 -26.17 23.89 34.98
#